data_AF-K1V6A3-F1
#
_entry.id   AF-K1V6A3-F1
#
_cell.length_a   1.000
_cell.length_b   1.000
_cell.length_c   1.000
_cell.angle_alpha   90.00
_cell.angle_beta   90.00
_cell.angle_gamma   90.00
#
_symmetry.space_group_name_H-M   'P 1'
#
loop_
_entity.id
_entity.type
_entity.pdbx_description
1 polymer ?
#
loop_
_entity_poly.entity_id
_entity_poly.type
_entity_poly.pdbx_seq_one_letter_code
_entity_poly.pdbx_strand_id
1 'polypeptide(L)'
;MTKTLDYSEGSTPIPGPAGYPLIGNLLDIDMSQCFVSLNALHKKYGPVYQISFLGQTIIMVSSPDVVHVLSDEDKFHKHIDPTLLAVRGFAGDGLFTALHGEKSWDIAHRILVPAFGAISVRKMQEKMLDPLGQMLMWWECHAGEPFEAADQFTRLTFMFYAATSRQWDTDIALLNKVCDEIISERRNDPMPDEHDVLDRMLFGKDAKTGEGLSDENIRYQMITFLIAGHETTSGLLAFATYYMLKTPGVIAKMRSEVEQALADVGGAFAELAVGKLRYVDAVLRETLRLHPSAPFFIRTPNSEQGARLPGGYHVKHGQAVAISLHALHRDPEVFEAPEEFRPERWLDGTTYPPDAYKPFGTGGRACIGRMFAMQEAALAMALIVDRFDLSLADENYELQIQESLTIKPVNFNIKVAPRKKTGLLRELMTRSTVAKEEEAWKPVSAKGKMHVLFGSNNGACEALAGDLAAEYRQSGFSVTLDSLDDAAPDGKLPTDGTIVLILPSYDGQPAENARDFVASIANMEPGSLSGVEYTVFGVGHRDWAATLHRIPKLVDSRLSELGAERLLPISLGDAAVDLLSDFEDFSARLRDHLEIDVTDISAWSIPDSANCAPVTGFTLGRVMKQTKLTDGVMSIAIQADQPWQVGDYLAILPKNPASEVERALRVLGLKGDDHIRSPMAPGPLRAWDVLESYLELGTIIPKRYLTILPKWALSSASRLAAMADDYATVRLQRLSLIDVLERFPDVRPPLGHVLYALPRIRARQYSIASTPPGLELTYSVHERGVASRYLASLSEGDAVLCATRRSTFHPPPAQNTLVMFAAGTGIAPFRGFIAERAERARLGEKTGGTVLYYGARDAAHVLHDVELRHWVRNGVLELRPTLSRAERPKYKLVEGCRYVQDRMWAERTDISAWLEGGAAFYTCGGTEFASGVRKCFTRIIAEKEGAEKAEDEMAKLGERFKQDVFTS
;
A
#
# COMPACT_ATOMS: atom_id res chain seq x y z
N MET A 1 44.11 20.51 -42.25
CA MET A 1 44.33 19.05 -42.10
C MET A 1 44.58 18.77 -40.63
N THR A 2 43.51 18.61 -39.87
CA THR A 2 43.54 18.28 -38.44
C THR A 2 43.88 16.81 -38.32
N LYS A 3 45.04 16.48 -37.75
CA LYS A 3 45.40 15.11 -37.40
C LYS A 3 44.36 14.61 -36.39
N THR A 4 43.53 13.67 -36.80
CA THR A 4 42.79 12.79 -35.89
C THR A 4 43.84 12.07 -35.05
N LEU A 5 43.95 12.43 -33.77
CA LEU A 5 44.73 11.67 -32.81
C LEU A 5 44.10 10.27 -32.74
N ASP A 6 44.85 9.25 -33.13
CA ASP A 6 44.45 7.86 -33.00
C ASP A 6 44.64 7.45 -31.52
N TYR A 7 43.57 7.53 -30.73
CA TYR A 7 43.58 7.20 -29.30
C TYR A 7 43.76 5.69 -29.02
N SER A 8 43.92 4.85 -30.06
CA SER A 8 44.29 3.44 -29.92
C SER A 8 45.79 3.21 -29.65
N GLU A 9 46.64 4.22 -29.83
CA GLU A 9 48.07 4.11 -29.46
C GLU A 9 48.21 3.89 -27.94
N GLY A 10 48.60 2.67 -27.56
CA GLY A 10 48.83 2.26 -26.17
C GLY A 10 47.63 1.65 -25.45
N SER A 11 46.52 1.34 -26.13
CA SER A 11 45.39 0.61 -25.53
C SER A 11 45.60 -0.90 -25.54
N THR A 12 45.21 -1.59 -24.46
CA THR A 12 45.20 -3.05 -24.40
C THR A 12 44.09 -3.60 -25.31
N PRO A 13 44.37 -4.56 -26.22
CA PRO A 13 43.32 -5.20 -27.02
C PRO A 13 42.29 -5.91 -26.12
N ILE A 14 41.01 -5.73 -26.41
CA ILE A 14 39.93 -6.44 -25.70
C ILE A 14 39.89 -7.89 -26.19
N PRO A 15 40.03 -8.89 -25.30
CA PRO A 15 40.00 -10.30 -25.70
C PRO A 15 38.60 -10.72 -26.18
N GLY A 16 38.52 -11.76 -27.01
CA GLY A 16 37.25 -12.28 -27.49
C GLY A 16 37.42 -13.44 -28.47
N PRO A 17 36.32 -14.17 -28.78
CA PRO A 17 36.34 -15.21 -29.80
C PRO A 17 36.59 -14.63 -31.20
N ALA A 18 37.34 -15.36 -32.04
CA ALA A 18 37.59 -14.95 -33.41
C ALA A 18 36.30 -15.08 -34.24
N GLY A 19 35.76 -13.96 -34.72
CA GLY A 19 34.53 -13.94 -35.49
C GLY A 19 34.71 -14.50 -36.91
N TYR A 20 33.71 -15.22 -37.40
CA TYR A 20 33.62 -15.63 -38.80
C TYR A 20 33.25 -14.44 -39.70
N PRO A 21 33.71 -14.41 -40.97
CA PRO A 21 33.30 -13.37 -41.91
C PRO A 21 31.77 -13.24 -42.01
N LEU A 22 31.25 -12.00 -42.01
CA LEU A 22 29.83 -11.62 -42.11
C LEU A 22 28.92 -11.94 -40.91
N ILE A 23 29.09 -13.08 -40.26
CA ILE A 23 28.22 -13.52 -39.15
C ILE A 23 28.82 -13.31 -37.75
N GLY A 24 30.11 -12.96 -37.67
CA GLY A 24 30.80 -12.73 -36.40
C GLY A 24 30.86 -13.98 -35.52
N ASN A 25 30.48 -13.85 -34.26
CA ASN A 25 30.50 -14.88 -33.23
C ASN A 25 29.16 -15.63 -33.09
N LEU A 26 28.29 -15.59 -34.10
CA LEU A 26 26.99 -16.27 -34.06
C LEU A 26 27.11 -17.79 -33.80
N LEU A 27 28.20 -18.42 -34.24
CA LEU A 27 28.46 -19.85 -33.99
C LEU A 27 29.00 -20.14 -32.59
N ASP A 28 29.44 -19.10 -31.86
CA ASP A 28 29.93 -19.21 -30.48
C ASP A 28 28.78 -19.01 -29.46
N ILE A 29 27.57 -18.64 -29.91
CA ILE A 29 26.42 -18.28 -29.07
C ILE A 29 25.21 -19.12 -29.51
N ASP A 30 24.70 -19.95 -28.61
CA ASP A 30 23.39 -20.57 -28.80
C ASP A 30 22.32 -19.49 -28.60
N MET A 31 21.61 -19.10 -29.66
CA MET A 31 20.57 -18.07 -29.59
C MET A 31 19.35 -18.48 -28.77
N SER A 32 19.18 -19.77 -28.48
CA SER A 32 18.15 -20.28 -27.57
C SER A 32 18.59 -20.31 -26.09
N GLN A 33 19.90 -20.18 -25.84
CA GLN A 33 20.54 -20.11 -24.51
C GLN A 33 21.70 -19.10 -24.55
N CYS A 34 21.36 -17.87 -24.89
CA CYS A 34 22.30 -16.77 -25.10
C CYS A 34 23.03 -16.43 -23.80
N PHE A 35 22.34 -16.30 -22.67
CA PHE A 35 22.94 -15.95 -21.38
C PHE A 35 23.89 -17.05 -20.90
N VAL A 36 23.52 -18.32 -21.06
CA VAL A 36 24.42 -19.46 -20.76
C VAL A 36 25.70 -19.39 -21.60
N SER A 37 25.56 -19.13 -22.91
CA SER A 37 26.71 -19.01 -23.84
C SER A 37 27.63 -17.85 -23.46
N LEU A 38 27.07 -16.68 -23.12
CA LEU A 38 27.82 -15.51 -22.67
C LEU A 38 28.55 -15.75 -21.35
N ASN A 39 27.94 -16.50 -20.43
CA ASN A 39 28.62 -16.91 -19.19
C ASN A 39 29.80 -17.86 -19.45
N ALA A 40 29.68 -18.78 -20.41
CA ALA A 40 30.80 -19.64 -20.80
C ALA A 40 31.95 -18.84 -21.43
N LEU A 41 31.63 -17.83 -22.26
CA LEU A 41 32.63 -16.91 -22.82
C LEU A 41 33.31 -16.07 -21.73
N HIS A 42 32.55 -15.58 -20.74
CA HIS A 42 33.12 -14.88 -19.59
C HIS A 42 34.13 -15.75 -18.83
N LYS A 43 33.80 -17.02 -18.53
CA LYS A 43 34.74 -17.96 -17.88
C LYS A 43 36.02 -18.19 -18.69
N LYS A 44 35.97 -18.04 -20.01
CA LYS A 44 37.11 -18.26 -20.92
C LYS A 44 37.97 -17.00 -21.13
N TYR A 45 37.35 -15.83 -21.29
CA TYR A 45 38.02 -14.60 -21.69
C TYR A 45 38.19 -13.59 -20.54
N GLY A 46 37.59 -13.85 -19.37
CA GLY A 46 37.70 -13.02 -18.19
C GLY A 46 36.63 -11.92 -18.09
N PRO A 47 36.82 -10.95 -17.18
CA PRO A 47 35.80 -9.97 -16.81
C PRO A 47 35.58 -8.84 -17.82
N VAL A 48 36.40 -8.74 -18.88
CA VAL A 48 36.23 -7.79 -19.98
C VAL A 48 36.54 -8.52 -21.28
N TYR A 49 35.53 -8.71 -22.12
CA TYR A 49 35.70 -9.34 -23.44
C TYR A 49 34.76 -8.72 -24.47
N GLN A 50 35.00 -8.96 -25.75
CA GLN A 50 34.15 -8.47 -26.84
C GLN A 50 33.58 -9.61 -27.67
N ILE A 51 32.38 -9.39 -28.20
CA ILE A 51 31.72 -10.26 -29.17
C ILE A 51 31.24 -9.41 -30.34
N SER A 52 31.27 -9.97 -31.54
CA SER A 52 30.77 -9.34 -32.75
C SER A 52 29.59 -10.12 -33.30
N PHE A 53 28.48 -9.45 -33.61
CA PHE A 53 27.31 -10.06 -34.23
C PHE A 53 26.75 -9.12 -35.30
N LEU A 54 26.56 -9.64 -36.52
CA LEU A 54 25.98 -8.90 -37.67
C LEU A 54 26.57 -7.50 -37.91
N GLY A 55 27.89 -7.36 -37.74
CA GLY A 55 28.60 -6.09 -37.95
C GLY A 55 28.58 -5.12 -36.76
N GLN A 56 27.93 -5.47 -35.64
CA GLN A 56 28.02 -4.74 -34.38
C GLN A 56 28.98 -5.45 -33.43
N THR A 57 29.72 -4.68 -32.63
CA THR A 57 30.61 -5.21 -31.58
C THR A 57 30.11 -4.75 -30.22
N ILE A 58 29.80 -5.70 -29.34
CA ILE A 58 29.39 -5.46 -27.96
C ILE A 58 30.54 -5.85 -27.04
N ILE A 59 30.84 -5.00 -26.07
CA ILE A 59 31.82 -5.29 -25.02
C ILE A 59 31.05 -5.80 -23.81
N MET A 60 31.40 -6.99 -23.34
CA MET A 60 30.84 -7.61 -22.16
C MET A 60 31.77 -7.35 -20.97
N VAL A 61 31.20 -6.87 -19.86
CA VAL A 61 31.96 -6.58 -18.64
C VAL A 61 31.30 -7.16 -17.39
N SER A 62 32.10 -7.51 -16.39
CA SER A 62 31.62 -8.01 -15.10
C SER A 62 32.51 -7.65 -13.90
N SER A 63 33.53 -6.81 -14.09
CA SER A 63 34.41 -6.37 -13.00
C SER A 63 33.80 -5.18 -12.25
N PRO A 64 33.76 -5.19 -10.90
CA PRO A 64 33.25 -4.07 -10.09
C PRO A 64 33.93 -2.72 -10.43
N ASP A 65 35.26 -2.71 -10.61
CA ASP A 65 36.02 -1.51 -10.95
C ASP A 65 35.60 -0.89 -12.30
N VAL A 66 35.31 -1.76 -13.28
CA VAL A 66 34.84 -1.32 -14.60
C VAL A 66 33.41 -0.82 -14.50
N VAL A 67 32.54 -1.52 -13.76
CA VAL A 67 31.13 -1.12 -13.54
C VAL A 67 31.04 0.21 -12.79
N HIS A 68 31.98 0.49 -11.87
CA HIS A 68 32.09 1.78 -11.20
C HIS A 68 32.29 2.92 -12.21
N VAL A 69 33.21 2.76 -13.17
CA VAL A 69 33.44 3.74 -14.23
C VAL A 69 32.24 3.89 -15.16
N LEU A 70 31.53 2.79 -15.47
CA LEU A 70 30.34 2.80 -16.33
C LEU A 70 29.09 3.39 -15.67
N SER A 71 29.09 3.47 -14.33
CA SER A 71 28.03 4.07 -13.52
C SER A 71 28.12 5.59 -13.43
N ASP A 72 29.22 6.18 -13.90
CA ASP A 72 29.40 7.62 -14.00
C ASP A 72 28.55 8.19 -15.15
N GLU A 73 27.45 8.86 -14.80
CA GLU A 73 26.49 9.45 -15.76
C GLU A 73 27.10 10.61 -16.57
N ASP A 74 28.17 11.26 -16.11
CA ASP A 74 28.86 12.30 -16.89
C ASP A 74 29.68 11.68 -18.03
N LYS A 75 30.13 10.43 -17.87
CA LYS A 75 30.97 9.72 -18.84
C LYS A 75 30.21 8.75 -19.72
N PHE A 76 29.15 8.14 -19.21
CA PHE A 76 28.35 7.14 -19.91
C PHE A 76 26.87 7.43 -19.79
N HIS A 77 26.06 6.92 -20.71
CA HIS A 77 24.60 6.93 -20.63
C HIS A 77 24.02 5.55 -20.97
N LYS A 78 22.73 5.35 -20.68
CA LYS A 78 21.98 4.13 -21.04
C LYS A 78 21.97 3.94 -22.56
N HIS A 79 22.38 2.75 -23.02
CA HIS A 79 22.24 2.34 -24.41
C HIS A 79 20.91 1.58 -24.60
N ILE A 80 20.19 1.87 -25.69
CA ILE A 80 18.98 1.14 -26.10
C ILE A 80 19.38 0.24 -27.27
N ASP A 81 19.52 -1.05 -27.00
CA ASP A 81 19.89 -2.05 -28.01
C ASP A 81 18.70 -2.43 -28.90
N PRO A 82 18.91 -3.18 -30.00
CA PRO A 82 17.84 -3.57 -30.91
C PRO A 82 16.64 -4.26 -30.25
N THR A 83 16.86 -5.02 -29.16
CA THR A 83 15.78 -5.67 -28.41
C THR A 83 14.88 -4.63 -27.75
N LEU A 84 15.46 -3.65 -27.07
CA LEU A 84 14.71 -2.56 -26.46
C LEU A 84 14.11 -1.59 -27.49
N LEU A 85 14.73 -1.44 -28.68
CA LEU A 85 14.12 -0.71 -29.79
C LEU A 85 12.85 -1.38 -30.33
N ALA A 86 12.80 -2.72 -30.34
CA ALA A 86 11.58 -3.44 -30.69
C ALA A 86 10.46 -3.19 -29.66
N VAL A 87 10.81 -3.20 -28.36
CA VAL A 87 9.86 -2.84 -27.29
C VAL A 87 9.37 -1.39 -27.41
N ARG A 88 10.30 -0.47 -27.69
CA ARG A 88 9.98 0.94 -27.98
C ARG A 88 8.96 1.11 -29.11
N GLY A 89 8.94 0.22 -30.09
CA GLY A 89 7.99 0.25 -31.20
C GLY A 89 6.52 0.28 -30.78
N PHE A 90 6.20 -0.28 -29.61
CA PHE A 90 4.84 -0.25 -29.05
C PHE A 90 4.73 0.41 -27.67
N ALA A 91 5.83 0.51 -26.92
CA ALA A 91 5.88 1.17 -25.60
C ALA A 91 6.37 2.63 -25.67
N GLY A 92 6.69 3.16 -26.86
CA GLY A 92 7.09 4.55 -27.08
C GLY A 92 8.29 4.99 -26.23
N ASP A 93 8.32 6.27 -25.86
CA ASP A 93 9.34 6.87 -24.99
C ASP A 93 9.04 6.73 -23.48
N GLY A 94 8.52 5.57 -23.09
CA GLY A 94 8.35 5.17 -21.69
C GLY A 94 9.68 5.13 -20.92
N LEU A 95 9.63 5.16 -19.58
CA LEU A 95 10.81 5.24 -18.72
C LEU A 95 11.90 4.18 -19.01
N PHE A 96 11.47 3.00 -19.45
CA PHE A 96 12.34 1.88 -19.79
C PHE A 96 12.91 1.97 -21.22
N THR A 97 12.16 2.52 -22.17
CA THR A 97 12.48 2.53 -23.62
C THR A 97 12.94 3.89 -24.13
N ALA A 98 12.91 4.93 -23.29
CA ALA A 98 13.35 6.27 -23.65
C ALA A 98 14.84 6.32 -24.01
N LEU A 99 15.15 7.03 -25.09
CA LEU A 99 16.53 7.31 -25.49
C LEU A 99 17.17 8.30 -24.50
N HIS A 100 18.49 8.41 -24.56
CA HIS A 100 19.19 9.42 -23.78
C HIS A 100 18.88 10.83 -24.33
N GLY A 101 18.58 11.78 -23.44
CA GLY A 101 18.24 13.16 -23.78
C GLY A 101 16.77 13.40 -24.15
N GLU A 102 15.89 12.40 -24.11
CA GLU A 102 14.45 12.61 -24.35
C GLU A 102 13.80 13.35 -23.18
N LYS A 103 13.24 14.53 -23.47
CA LYS A 103 12.59 15.41 -22.47
C LYS A 103 11.42 14.72 -21.74
N SER A 104 10.67 13.88 -22.45
CA SER A 104 9.54 13.11 -21.90
C SER A 104 9.98 12.19 -20.76
N TRP A 105 11.16 11.59 -20.86
CA TRP A 105 11.74 10.77 -19.79
C TRP A 105 11.98 11.59 -18.53
N ASP A 106 12.57 12.77 -18.66
CA ASP A 106 12.88 13.67 -17.54
C ASP A 106 11.61 14.10 -16.80
N ILE A 107 10.56 14.48 -17.55
CA ILE A 107 9.26 14.87 -17.00
C ILE A 107 8.59 13.69 -16.30
N ALA A 108 8.48 12.54 -16.99
CA ALA A 108 7.85 11.34 -16.43
C ALA A 108 8.59 10.86 -15.18
N HIS A 109 9.92 10.84 -15.20
CA HIS A 109 10.75 10.43 -14.07
C HIS A 109 10.49 11.31 -12.84
N ARG A 110 10.51 12.64 -12.98
CA ARG A 110 10.26 13.56 -11.85
C ARG A 110 8.82 13.47 -11.31
N ILE A 111 7.83 13.24 -12.17
CA ILE A 111 6.43 13.05 -11.75
C ILE A 111 6.24 11.73 -10.99
N LEU A 112 6.90 10.66 -11.44
CA LEU A 112 6.65 9.28 -10.99
C LEU A 112 7.50 8.85 -9.80
N VAL A 113 8.74 9.31 -9.67
CA VAL A 113 9.65 8.89 -8.57
C VAL A 113 9.03 9.02 -7.16
N PRO A 114 8.30 10.10 -6.80
CA PRO A 114 7.73 10.19 -5.46
C PRO A 114 6.58 9.19 -5.21
N ALA A 115 6.01 8.58 -6.26
CA ALA A 115 5.04 7.49 -6.11
C ALA A 115 5.70 6.20 -5.60
N PHE A 116 7.00 6.01 -5.87
CA PHE A 116 7.76 4.83 -5.49
C PHE A 116 8.70 5.06 -4.29
N GLY A 117 8.54 6.19 -3.57
CA GLY A 117 9.26 6.46 -2.32
C GLY A 117 8.79 5.54 -1.17
N ALA A 118 9.64 5.35 -0.14
CA ALA A 118 9.42 4.39 0.95
C ALA A 118 8.06 4.56 1.66
N ILE A 119 7.62 5.81 1.89
CA ILE A 119 6.33 6.11 2.52
C ILE A 119 5.17 5.75 1.57
N SER A 120 5.28 6.10 0.29
CA SER A 120 4.27 5.80 -0.73
C SER A 120 4.11 4.29 -0.93
N VAL A 121 5.22 3.55 -1.04
CA VAL A 121 5.19 2.07 -1.16
C VAL A 121 4.62 1.42 0.10
N ARG A 122 4.96 1.92 1.30
CA ARG A 122 4.32 1.44 2.55
C ARG A 122 2.81 1.68 2.55
N LYS A 123 2.32 2.81 2.03
CA LYS A 123 0.87 3.04 1.85
C LYS A 123 0.24 2.07 0.85
N MET A 124 0.98 1.59 -0.15
CA MET A 124 0.51 0.60 -1.12
C MET A 124 0.43 -0.83 -0.56
N GLN A 125 1.08 -1.13 0.58
CA GLN A 125 1.13 -2.47 1.17
C GLN A 125 -0.26 -3.09 1.38
N GLU A 126 -1.25 -2.30 1.81
CA GLU A 126 -2.63 -2.78 1.95
C GLU A 126 -3.24 -3.18 0.59
N LYS A 127 -3.02 -2.38 -0.45
CA LYS A 127 -3.47 -2.67 -1.82
C LYS A 127 -2.74 -3.88 -2.43
N MET A 128 -1.47 -4.14 -2.05
CA MET A 128 -0.72 -5.33 -2.48
C MET A 128 -1.29 -6.64 -1.92
N LEU A 129 -1.91 -6.60 -0.74
CA LEU A 129 -2.42 -7.81 -0.08
C LEU A 129 -3.63 -8.44 -0.79
N ASP A 130 -4.39 -7.68 -1.57
CA ASP A 130 -5.55 -8.18 -2.30
C ASP A 130 -5.17 -9.15 -3.43
N PRO A 131 -4.34 -8.78 -4.44
CA PRO A 131 -3.90 -9.72 -5.47
C PRO A 131 -3.11 -10.90 -4.89
N LEU A 132 -2.31 -10.67 -3.84
CA LEU A 132 -1.64 -11.74 -3.09
C LEU A 132 -2.65 -12.71 -2.45
N GLY A 133 -3.71 -12.19 -1.84
CA GLY A 133 -4.80 -12.99 -1.27
C GLY A 133 -5.52 -13.82 -2.32
N GLN A 134 -5.77 -13.26 -3.51
CA GLN A 134 -6.41 -13.96 -4.62
C GLN A 134 -5.55 -15.13 -5.15
N MET A 135 -4.24 -14.90 -5.33
CA MET A 135 -3.30 -15.96 -5.73
C MET A 135 -3.28 -17.09 -4.70
N LEU A 136 -3.16 -16.77 -3.41
CA LEU A 136 -3.08 -17.79 -2.36
C LEU A 136 -4.41 -18.53 -2.17
N MET A 137 -5.55 -17.90 -2.44
CA MET A 137 -6.84 -18.60 -2.48
C MET A 137 -6.87 -19.65 -3.59
N TRP A 138 -6.33 -19.34 -4.77
CA TRP A 138 -6.19 -20.33 -5.84
C TRP A 138 -5.31 -21.51 -5.39
N TRP A 139 -4.20 -21.23 -4.70
CA TRP A 139 -3.30 -22.25 -4.13
C TRP A 139 -4.00 -23.13 -3.07
N GLU A 140 -4.86 -22.56 -2.21
CA GLU A 140 -5.68 -23.34 -1.27
C GLU A 140 -6.65 -24.28 -2.00
N CYS A 141 -7.25 -23.83 -3.10
CA CYS A 141 -8.21 -24.61 -3.87
C CYS A 141 -7.57 -25.77 -4.65
N HIS A 142 -6.31 -25.61 -5.08
CA HIS A 142 -5.54 -26.60 -5.84
C HIS A 142 -4.47 -27.28 -4.99
N ALA A 143 -4.66 -27.32 -3.67
CA ALA A 143 -3.73 -27.93 -2.74
C ALA A 143 -3.42 -29.39 -3.11
N GLY A 144 -2.13 -29.72 -3.20
CA GLY A 144 -1.62 -31.04 -3.59
C GLY A 144 -1.46 -31.27 -5.10
N GLU A 145 -2.04 -30.41 -5.94
CA GLU A 145 -1.87 -30.48 -7.40
C GLU A 145 -0.58 -29.75 -7.83
N PRO A 146 0.19 -30.29 -8.80
CA PRO A 146 1.38 -29.63 -9.30
C PRO A 146 1.00 -28.47 -10.23
N PHE A 147 1.65 -27.32 -10.07
CA PHE A 147 1.52 -26.17 -10.97
C PHE A 147 2.84 -25.44 -11.16
N GLU A 148 2.97 -24.73 -12.28
CA GLU A 148 4.19 -23.98 -12.61
C GLU A 148 4.29 -22.71 -11.76
N ALA A 149 5.38 -22.59 -11.00
CA ALA A 149 5.53 -21.50 -10.04
C ALA A 149 5.59 -20.13 -10.74
N ALA A 150 6.32 -20.04 -11.85
CA ALA A 150 6.45 -18.81 -12.64
C ALA A 150 5.09 -18.30 -13.12
N ASP A 151 4.23 -19.18 -13.64
CA ASP A 151 2.89 -18.83 -14.11
C ASP A 151 1.99 -18.29 -12.99
N GLN A 152 2.08 -18.85 -11.78
CA GLN A 152 1.30 -18.34 -10.65
C GLN A 152 1.77 -16.97 -10.17
N PHE A 153 3.08 -16.74 -10.13
CA PHE A 153 3.62 -15.42 -9.81
C PHE A 153 3.38 -14.39 -10.93
N THR A 154 3.32 -14.83 -12.19
CA THR A 154 2.85 -14.02 -13.32
C THR A 154 1.37 -13.64 -13.17
N ARG A 155 0.51 -14.54 -12.67
CA ARG A 155 -0.92 -14.23 -12.40
C ARG A 155 -1.10 -13.19 -11.29
N LEU A 156 -0.17 -13.11 -10.33
CA LEU A 156 -0.14 -12.06 -9.30
C LEU A 156 -0.13 -10.64 -9.91
N THR A 157 0.52 -10.48 -11.06
CA THR A 157 0.70 -9.18 -11.73
C THR A 157 -0.23 -8.99 -12.96
N PHE A 158 -1.21 -9.91 -13.13
CA PHE A 158 -2.28 -10.01 -14.13
C PHE A 158 -2.01 -10.67 -15.51
N MET A 159 -3.10 -11.30 -15.99
CA MET A 159 -3.25 -12.15 -17.17
C MET A 159 -3.18 -11.39 -18.50
N PHE A 160 -2.25 -11.77 -19.38
CA PHE A 160 -2.47 -11.97 -20.82
C PHE A 160 -1.25 -12.69 -21.39
N TYR A 161 -1.42 -13.87 -21.98
CA TYR A 161 -0.52 -14.38 -23.02
C TYR A 161 -1.23 -15.42 -23.87
N ALA A 162 -1.21 -15.22 -25.19
CA ALA A 162 -0.44 -16.07 -26.11
C ALA A 162 -0.73 -15.63 -27.54
N ALA A 163 0.32 -15.38 -28.33
CA ALA A 163 0.15 -14.97 -29.71
C ALA A 163 1.36 -15.16 -30.62
N THR A 164 1.07 -15.66 -31.81
CA THR A 164 1.96 -15.74 -32.98
C THR A 164 1.92 -14.45 -33.82
N SER A 165 2.82 -14.29 -34.78
CA SER A 165 3.18 -13.02 -35.44
C SER A 165 2.05 -12.19 -36.12
N ARG A 166 0.87 -12.73 -36.43
CA ARG A 166 -0.31 -11.93 -36.87
C ARG A 166 -1.14 -11.36 -35.73
N GLN A 167 -1.05 -12.02 -34.59
CA GLN A 167 -1.73 -11.65 -33.36
C GLN A 167 -0.92 -10.56 -32.62
N TRP A 168 0.39 -10.43 -32.88
CA TRP A 168 1.25 -9.35 -32.36
C TRP A 168 0.70 -7.93 -32.59
N ASP A 169 0.34 -7.57 -33.82
CA ASP A 169 -0.23 -6.25 -34.11
C ASP A 169 -1.62 -6.07 -33.50
N THR A 170 -2.38 -7.16 -33.39
CA THR A 170 -3.71 -7.18 -32.76
C THR A 170 -3.61 -6.99 -31.26
N ASP A 171 -2.61 -7.60 -30.63
CA ASP A 171 -2.33 -7.50 -29.20
C ASP A 171 -1.79 -6.13 -28.83
N ILE A 172 -0.92 -5.54 -29.66
CA ILE A 172 -0.49 -4.15 -29.48
C ILE A 172 -1.69 -3.19 -29.60
N ALA A 173 -2.56 -3.41 -30.60
CA ALA A 173 -3.76 -2.60 -30.75
C ALA A 173 -4.71 -2.74 -29.55
N LEU A 174 -4.87 -3.96 -29.03
CA LEU A 174 -5.65 -4.24 -27.83
C LEU A 174 -5.04 -3.58 -26.59
N LEU A 175 -3.72 -3.71 -26.40
CA LEU A 175 -2.97 -3.11 -25.30
C LEU A 175 -3.15 -1.59 -25.29
N ASN A 176 -2.95 -0.95 -26.45
CA ASN A 176 -3.15 0.48 -26.60
C ASN A 176 -4.60 0.88 -26.30
N LYS A 177 -5.57 0.14 -26.85
CA LYS A 177 -6.99 0.38 -26.63
C LYS A 177 -7.38 0.29 -25.15
N VAL A 178 -6.91 -0.74 -24.43
CA VAL A 178 -7.21 -0.91 -23.00
C VAL A 178 -6.59 0.21 -22.17
N CYS A 179 -5.34 0.59 -22.44
CA CYS A 179 -4.73 1.74 -21.77
C CYS A 179 -5.53 3.04 -22.04
N ASP A 180 -5.97 3.26 -23.27
CA ASP A 180 -6.78 4.44 -23.64
C ASP A 180 -8.16 4.44 -22.97
N GLU A 181 -8.81 3.28 -22.86
CA GLU A 181 -10.07 3.12 -22.13
C GLU A 181 -9.89 3.46 -20.65
N ILE A 182 -8.84 2.94 -20.00
CA ILE A 182 -8.51 3.25 -18.59
C ILE A 182 -8.23 4.75 -18.40
N ILE A 183 -7.44 5.36 -19.29
CA ILE A 183 -7.16 6.80 -19.26
C ILE A 183 -8.45 7.61 -19.42
N SER A 184 -9.30 7.24 -20.37
CA SER A 184 -10.56 7.93 -20.65
C SER A 184 -11.54 7.81 -19.48
N GLU A 185 -11.69 6.61 -18.92
CA GLU A 185 -12.53 6.36 -17.74
C GLU A 185 -12.07 7.20 -16.55
N ARG A 186 -10.78 7.19 -16.22
CA ARG A 186 -10.25 7.98 -15.09
C ARG A 186 -10.35 9.50 -15.31
N ARG A 187 -10.24 9.98 -16.55
CA ARG A 187 -10.48 11.40 -16.87
C ARG A 187 -11.95 11.80 -16.76
N ASN A 188 -12.87 10.90 -17.13
CA ASN A 188 -14.32 11.15 -17.08
C ASN A 188 -14.87 11.05 -15.66
N ASP A 189 -14.25 10.24 -14.80
CA ASP A 189 -14.57 10.12 -13.37
C ASP A 189 -13.28 10.29 -12.53
N PRO A 190 -12.79 11.53 -12.36
CA PRO A 190 -11.60 11.79 -11.57
C PRO A 190 -11.82 11.37 -10.12
N MET A 191 -10.83 10.69 -9.54
CA MET A 191 -10.79 10.33 -8.12
C MET A 191 -9.82 11.27 -7.39
N PRO A 192 -10.18 12.54 -7.09
CA PRO A 192 -9.24 13.55 -6.59
C PRO A 192 -8.60 13.21 -5.26
N ASP A 193 -9.22 12.33 -4.47
CA ASP A 193 -8.72 11.87 -3.17
C ASP A 193 -7.80 10.62 -3.29
N GLU A 194 -7.74 9.99 -4.47
CA GLU A 194 -6.74 8.96 -4.77
C GLU A 194 -5.48 9.63 -5.36
N HIS A 195 -4.31 9.23 -4.85
CA HIS A 195 -3.01 9.72 -5.31
C HIS A 195 -2.16 8.57 -5.85
N ASP A 196 -2.82 7.71 -6.65
CA ASP A 196 -2.19 6.55 -7.24
C ASP A 196 -1.23 6.93 -8.39
N VAL A 197 -0.52 5.95 -8.94
CA VAL A 197 0.47 6.19 -10.00
C VAL A 197 -0.19 6.78 -11.25
N LEU A 198 -1.42 6.38 -11.57
CA LEU A 198 -2.16 6.86 -12.74
C LEU A 198 -2.62 8.32 -12.54
N ASP A 199 -3.13 8.68 -11.35
CA ASP A 199 -3.53 10.05 -11.04
C ASP A 199 -2.34 11.02 -11.13
N ARG A 200 -1.17 10.58 -10.65
CA ARG A 200 0.06 11.37 -10.81
C ARG A 200 0.45 11.58 -12.26
N MET A 201 0.28 10.58 -13.12
CA MET A 201 0.54 10.73 -14.55
C MET A 201 -0.47 11.66 -15.24
N LEU A 202 -1.75 11.59 -14.85
CA LEU A 202 -2.84 12.36 -15.46
C LEU A 202 -2.88 13.82 -15.04
N PHE A 203 -2.58 14.10 -13.77
CA PHE A 203 -2.79 15.40 -13.13
C PHE A 203 -1.51 16.01 -12.55
N GLY A 204 -0.47 15.21 -12.36
CA GLY A 204 0.83 15.68 -11.87
C GLY A 204 1.52 16.58 -12.89
N LYS A 205 2.29 17.53 -12.37
CA LYS A 205 3.15 18.40 -13.15
C LYS A 205 4.57 18.25 -12.67
N ASP A 206 5.50 18.30 -13.61
CA ASP A 206 6.92 18.38 -13.33
C ASP A 206 7.21 19.69 -12.58
N ALA A 207 7.75 19.57 -11.36
CA ALA A 207 8.09 20.72 -10.52
C ALA A 207 9.08 21.68 -11.18
N LYS A 208 9.94 21.18 -12.08
CA LYS A 208 10.97 22.00 -12.74
C LYS A 208 10.44 22.79 -13.93
N THR A 209 9.57 22.19 -14.74
CA THR A 209 9.12 22.78 -16.01
C THR A 209 7.67 23.27 -15.96
N GLY A 210 6.88 22.80 -15.00
CA GLY A 210 5.43 23.02 -14.91
C GLY A 210 4.62 22.20 -15.93
N GLU A 211 5.27 21.35 -16.73
CA GLU A 211 4.64 20.54 -17.77
C GLU A 211 4.06 19.23 -17.19
N GLY A 212 2.94 18.76 -17.75
CA GLY A 212 2.37 17.44 -17.47
C GLY A 212 2.67 16.44 -18.59
N LEU A 213 2.25 15.19 -18.42
CA LEU A 213 2.36 14.16 -19.45
C LEU A 213 1.19 14.23 -20.44
N SER A 214 1.45 13.94 -21.72
CA SER A 214 0.39 13.73 -22.72
C SER A 214 -0.25 12.36 -22.53
N ASP A 215 -1.52 12.19 -22.89
CA ASP A 215 -2.21 10.89 -22.82
C ASP A 215 -1.45 9.78 -23.56
N GLU A 216 -0.80 10.13 -24.67
CA GLU A 216 0.07 9.22 -25.42
C GLU A 216 1.29 8.78 -24.59
N ASN A 217 1.96 9.69 -23.90
CA ASN A 217 3.08 9.32 -23.03
C ASN A 217 2.61 8.56 -21.79
N ILE A 218 1.43 8.90 -21.23
CA ILE A 218 0.83 8.14 -20.12
C ILE A 218 0.61 6.68 -20.53
N ARG A 219 0.09 6.43 -21.73
CA ARG A 219 -0.04 5.09 -22.31
C ARG A 219 1.32 4.37 -22.37
N TYR A 220 2.36 5.05 -22.86
CA TYR A 220 3.73 4.51 -22.90
C TYR A 220 4.27 4.13 -21.52
N GLN A 221 3.99 4.94 -20.50
CA GLN A 221 4.35 4.60 -19.12
C GLN A 221 3.55 3.41 -18.58
N MET A 222 2.25 3.33 -18.86
CA MET A 222 1.41 2.19 -18.46
C MET A 222 1.94 0.87 -19.05
N ILE A 223 2.26 0.86 -20.35
CA ILE A 223 2.87 -0.30 -21.02
C ILE A 223 4.24 -0.63 -20.41
N THR A 224 5.05 0.39 -20.12
CA THR A 224 6.35 0.21 -19.47
C THR A 224 6.21 -0.47 -18.10
N PHE A 225 5.25 -0.05 -17.27
CA PHE A 225 5.01 -0.66 -15.97
C PHE A 225 4.51 -2.10 -16.07
N LEU A 226 3.70 -2.41 -17.09
CA LEU A 226 3.26 -3.77 -17.37
C LEU A 226 4.44 -4.69 -17.71
N ILE A 227 5.39 -4.25 -18.53
CA ILE A 227 6.54 -5.08 -18.92
C ILE A 227 7.55 -5.17 -17.77
N ALA A 228 7.95 -4.03 -17.21
CA ALA A 228 9.06 -3.96 -16.26
C ALA A 228 8.70 -4.52 -14.88
N GLY A 229 7.47 -4.35 -14.41
CA GLY A 229 7.04 -4.75 -13.07
C GLY A 229 6.58 -6.21 -12.96
N HIS A 230 6.19 -6.84 -14.07
CA HIS A 230 5.54 -8.14 -14.10
C HIS A 230 6.51 -9.32 -14.20
N GLU A 231 7.24 -9.39 -15.31
CA GLU A 231 8.07 -10.57 -15.62
C GLU A 231 9.28 -10.66 -14.67
N THR A 232 9.79 -9.51 -14.23
CA THR A 232 10.97 -9.45 -13.35
C THR A 232 10.68 -9.91 -11.92
N THR A 233 9.61 -9.41 -11.29
CA THR A 233 9.21 -9.79 -9.93
C THR A 233 8.73 -11.23 -9.86
N SER A 234 7.98 -11.70 -10.87
CA SER A 234 7.56 -13.10 -10.94
C SER A 234 8.74 -14.05 -11.14
N GLY A 235 9.73 -13.67 -11.95
CA GLY A 235 11.00 -14.39 -12.08
C GLY A 235 11.75 -14.47 -10.75
N LEU A 236 11.86 -13.36 -10.00
CA LEU A 236 12.47 -13.33 -8.67
C LEU A 236 11.80 -14.31 -7.71
N LEU A 237 10.46 -14.26 -7.61
CA LEU A 237 9.70 -15.15 -6.73
C LEU A 237 9.84 -16.63 -7.13
N ALA A 238 9.88 -16.93 -8.43
CA ALA A 238 10.08 -18.29 -8.93
C ALA A 238 11.48 -18.83 -8.57
N PHE A 239 12.55 -18.06 -8.81
CA PHE A 239 13.91 -18.45 -8.40
C PHE A 239 14.04 -18.57 -6.88
N ALA A 240 13.45 -17.65 -6.11
CA ALA A 240 13.49 -17.70 -4.65
C ALA A 240 12.80 -18.96 -4.13
N THR A 241 11.67 -19.33 -4.73
CA THR A 241 10.94 -20.57 -4.44
C THR A 241 11.76 -21.82 -4.78
N TYR A 242 12.48 -21.81 -5.90
CA TYR A 242 13.41 -22.90 -6.25
C TYR A 242 14.50 -23.08 -5.19
N TYR A 243 15.19 -22.00 -4.82
CA TYR A 243 16.29 -22.07 -3.87
C TYR A 243 15.87 -22.41 -2.46
N MET A 244 14.73 -21.88 -1.97
CA MET A 244 14.24 -22.23 -0.63
C MET A 244 13.87 -23.72 -0.54
N LEU A 245 13.41 -24.35 -1.63
CA LEU A 245 13.07 -25.77 -1.69
C LEU A 245 14.30 -26.67 -1.82
N LYS A 246 15.33 -26.24 -2.55
CA LYS A 246 16.57 -27.01 -2.74
C LYS A 246 17.57 -26.85 -1.59
N THR A 247 17.48 -25.77 -0.79
CA THR A 247 18.42 -25.50 0.31
C THR A 247 17.79 -25.80 1.68
N PRO A 248 18.23 -26.87 2.37
CA PRO A 248 17.67 -27.25 3.67
C PRO A 248 17.75 -26.14 4.72
N GLY A 249 16.68 -25.96 5.49
CA GLY A 249 16.63 -25.03 6.62
C GLY A 249 16.26 -23.57 6.27
N VAL A 250 16.32 -23.16 5.00
CA VAL A 250 15.94 -21.80 4.57
C VAL A 250 14.48 -21.51 4.89
N ILE A 251 13.55 -22.40 4.49
CA ILE A 251 12.12 -22.26 4.78
C ILE A 251 11.87 -22.15 6.28
N ALA A 252 12.53 -22.99 7.09
CA ALA A 252 12.35 -22.99 8.53
C ALA A 252 12.79 -21.67 9.18
N LYS A 253 13.92 -21.10 8.73
CA LYS A 253 14.41 -19.79 9.21
C LYS A 253 13.51 -18.64 8.78
N MET A 254 13.09 -18.60 7.52
CA MET A 254 12.11 -17.62 7.02
C MET A 254 10.81 -17.68 7.83
N ARG A 255 10.29 -18.90 8.06
CA ARG A 255 9.08 -19.11 8.88
C ARG A 255 9.24 -18.58 10.30
N SER A 256 10.34 -18.93 10.96
CA SER A 256 10.59 -18.47 12.33
C SER A 256 10.63 -16.95 12.42
N GLU A 257 11.26 -16.28 11.45
CA GLU A 257 11.30 -14.81 11.39
C GLU A 257 9.90 -14.22 11.16
N VAL A 258 9.17 -14.74 10.17
CA VAL A 258 7.84 -14.26 9.81
C VAL A 258 6.85 -14.45 10.96
N GLU A 259 6.87 -15.61 11.63
CA GLU A 259 6.00 -15.88 12.78
C GLU A 259 6.27 -14.92 13.94
N GLN A 260 7.54 -14.63 14.23
CA GLN A 260 7.92 -13.67 15.27
C GLN A 260 7.45 -12.25 14.89
N ALA A 261 7.75 -11.81 13.67
CA ALA A 261 7.38 -10.48 13.21
C ALA A 261 5.86 -10.28 13.16
N LEU A 262 5.10 -11.32 12.79
CA LEU A 262 3.63 -11.31 12.84
C LEU A 262 3.09 -11.32 14.27
N ALA A 263 3.71 -12.06 15.18
CA ALA A 263 3.30 -12.07 16.58
C ALA A 263 3.42 -10.68 17.22
N ASP A 264 4.48 -9.93 16.88
CA ASP A 264 4.72 -8.57 17.38
C ASP A 264 3.61 -7.58 16.97
N VAL A 265 2.98 -7.81 15.81
CA VAL A 265 1.87 -6.99 15.28
C VAL A 265 0.50 -7.66 15.47
N GLY A 266 0.40 -8.65 16.35
CA GLY A 266 -0.86 -9.29 16.71
C GLY A 266 -1.51 -10.11 15.58
N GLY A 267 -0.72 -10.56 14.61
CA GLY A 267 -1.11 -11.42 13.48
C GLY A 267 -1.54 -10.68 12.21
N ALA A 268 -1.42 -9.36 12.15
CA ALA A 268 -1.89 -8.55 11.02
C ALA A 268 -0.79 -8.29 9.99
N PHE A 269 -0.85 -8.96 8.82
CA PHE A 269 0.10 -8.76 7.72
C PHE A 269 0.14 -7.33 7.16
N ALA A 270 -0.97 -6.58 7.21
CA ALA A 270 -1.01 -5.17 6.82
C ALA A 270 -0.15 -4.27 7.74
N GLU A 271 0.00 -4.67 9.01
CA GLU A 271 0.80 -3.94 10.00
C GLU A 271 2.25 -4.45 10.06
N LEU A 272 2.57 -5.52 9.30
CA LEU A 272 3.89 -6.12 9.26
C LEU A 272 4.91 -5.11 8.69
N ALA A 273 5.87 -4.73 9.51
CA ALA A 273 7.02 -3.94 9.05
C ALA A 273 7.94 -4.84 8.22
N VAL A 274 7.78 -4.84 6.91
CA VAL A 274 8.55 -5.69 5.97
C VAL A 274 10.06 -5.52 6.15
N GLY A 275 10.54 -4.32 6.50
CA GLY A 275 11.96 -4.06 6.81
C GLY A 275 12.52 -4.83 8.02
N LYS A 276 11.67 -5.46 8.85
CA LYS A 276 12.09 -6.35 9.94
C LYS A 276 12.33 -7.80 9.48
N LEU A 277 11.90 -8.17 8.28
CA LEU A 277 12.08 -9.51 7.71
C LEU A 277 13.49 -9.65 7.09
N ARG A 278 14.52 -9.56 7.93
CA ARG A 278 15.93 -9.51 7.50
C ARG A 278 16.37 -10.79 6.77
N TYR A 279 15.92 -11.95 7.21
CA TYR A 279 16.25 -13.23 6.59
C TYR A 279 15.47 -13.42 5.28
N VAL A 280 14.20 -12.99 5.20
CA VAL A 280 13.45 -12.96 3.93
C VAL A 280 14.12 -12.04 2.90
N ASP A 281 14.53 -10.84 3.31
CA ASP A 281 15.29 -9.91 2.46
C ASP A 281 16.63 -10.54 2.00
N ALA A 282 17.35 -11.18 2.91
CA ALA A 282 18.59 -11.90 2.59
C ALA A 282 18.38 -13.03 1.57
N VAL A 283 17.27 -13.78 1.65
CA VAL A 283 16.88 -14.80 0.67
C VAL A 283 16.62 -14.18 -0.70
N LEU A 284 15.88 -13.06 -0.76
CA LEU A 284 15.59 -12.37 -2.01
C LEU A 284 16.86 -11.77 -2.65
N ARG A 285 17.75 -11.19 -1.83
CA ARG A 285 19.04 -10.67 -2.30
C ARG A 285 19.93 -11.78 -2.84
N GLU A 286 20.04 -12.89 -2.13
CA GLU A 286 20.84 -14.02 -2.59
C GLU A 286 20.25 -14.63 -3.87
N THR A 287 18.92 -14.59 -3.99
CA THR A 287 18.24 -14.99 -5.23
C THR A 287 18.61 -14.05 -6.37
N LEU A 288 18.54 -12.73 -6.19
CA LEU A 288 18.93 -11.75 -7.21
C LEU A 288 20.43 -11.78 -7.55
N ARG A 289 21.28 -12.17 -6.59
CA ARG A 289 22.71 -12.38 -6.81
C ARG A 289 22.96 -13.54 -7.76
N LEU A 290 22.21 -14.64 -7.58
CA LEU A 290 22.34 -15.81 -8.44
C LEU A 290 21.54 -15.67 -9.74
N HIS A 291 20.33 -15.17 -9.71
CA HIS A 291 19.47 -15.08 -10.90
C HIS A 291 18.81 -13.71 -10.95
N PRO A 292 19.56 -12.67 -11.35
CA PRO A 292 18.96 -11.37 -11.62
C PRO A 292 18.04 -11.50 -12.83
N SER A 293 16.74 -11.26 -12.63
CA SER A 293 15.73 -11.47 -13.68
C SER A 293 15.99 -10.65 -14.94
N ALA A 294 16.57 -9.45 -14.80
CA ALA A 294 17.18 -8.71 -15.90
C ALA A 294 18.71 -8.96 -15.88
N PRO A 295 19.26 -9.83 -16.74
CA PRO A 295 20.65 -10.28 -16.62
C PRO A 295 21.70 -9.26 -17.07
N PHE A 296 21.31 -8.24 -17.84
CA PHE A 296 22.19 -7.19 -18.34
C PHE A 296 21.57 -5.80 -18.23
N PHE A 297 22.44 -4.79 -18.14
CA PHE A 297 22.14 -3.44 -18.59
C PHE A 297 23.30 -2.91 -19.44
N ILE A 298 23.03 -1.96 -20.33
CA ILE A 298 24.00 -1.54 -21.36
C ILE A 298 24.26 -0.04 -21.25
N ARG A 299 25.54 0.31 -21.35
CA ARG A 299 26.05 1.69 -21.28
C ARG A 299 26.85 2.02 -22.53
N THR A 300 26.88 3.30 -22.91
CA THR A 300 27.68 3.81 -24.03
C THR A 300 28.41 5.10 -23.61
N PRO A 301 29.65 5.33 -24.06
CA PRO A 301 30.38 6.57 -23.76
C PRO A 301 29.70 7.83 -24.31
N ASN A 302 29.69 8.90 -23.51
CA ASN A 302 29.20 10.23 -23.90
C ASN A 302 30.18 10.93 -24.85
N SER A 303 31.49 10.83 -24.58
CA SER A 303 32.53 11.52 -25.36
C SER A 303 32.67 10.95 -26.77
N GLU A 304 32.79 11.82 -27.78
CA GLU A 304 33.13 11.45 -29.17
C GLU A 304 34.50 10.75 -29.28
N GLN A 305 35.40 10.97 -28.32
CA GLN A 305 36.68 10.25 -28.26
C GLN A 305 36.56 8.86 -27.64
N GLY A 306 35.38 8.46 -27.17
CA GLY A 306 35.19 7.22 -26.41
C GLY A 306 35.66 7.33 -24.96
N ALA A 307 35.95 6.18 -24.34
CA ALA A 307 36.35 6.10 -22.94
C ALA A 307 37.48 5.07 -22.73
N ARG A 308 38.26 5.24 -21.67
CA ARG A 308 39.23 4.24 -21.19
C ARG A 308 38.65 3.52 -19.97
N LEU A 309 38.70 2.20 -19.99
CA LEU A 309 38.28 1.35 -18.88
C LEU A 309 39.52 0.91 -18.06
N PRO A 310 39.33 0.52 -16.78
CA PRO A 310 40.34 -0.20 -16.01
C PRO A 310 40.92 -1.38 -16.82
N GLY A 311 42.25 -1.61 -16.69
CA GLY A 311 42.97 -2.59 -17.53
C GLY A 311 43.53 -2.03 -18.85
N GLY A 312 43.33 -0.74 -19.12
CA GLY A 312 43.90 -0.05 -20.30
C GLY A 312 43.10 -0.27 -21.58
N TYR A 313 41.89 -0.82 -21.48
CA TYR A 313 40.99 -1.03 -22.62
C TYR A 313 40.38 0.28 -23.10
N HIS A 314 40.17 0.40 -24.41
CA HIS A 314 39.53 1.55 -25.02
C HIS A 314 38.19 1.17 -25.66
N VAL A 315 37.13 1.92 -25.32
CA VAL A 315 35.79 1.79 -25.87
C VAL A 315 35.50 3.00 -26.74
N LYS A 316 35.04 2.77 -27.97
CA LYS A 316 34.73 3.85 -28.91
C LYS A 316 33.41 4.55 -28.57
N HIS A 317 33.26 5.79 -29.01
CA HIS A 317 31.98 6.47 -28.96
C HIS A 317 30.88 5.66 -29.66
N GLY A 318 29.67 5.64 -29.07
CA GLY A 318 28.53 4.86 -29.58
C GLY A 318 28.64 3.34 -29.42
N GLN A 319 29.77 2.81 -28.92
CA GLN A 319 29.93 1.39 -28.71
C GLN A 319 29.18 0.93 -27.45
N ALA A 320 28.42 -0.15 -27.56
CA ALA A 320 27.66 -0.75 -26.47
C ALA A 320 28.57 -1.53 -25.52
N VAL A 321 28.48 -1.23 -24.23
CA VAL A 321 29.14 -1.96 -23.14
C VAL A 321 28.06 -2.58 -22.27
N ALA A 322 27.89 -3.89 -22.35
CA ALA A 322 26.91 -4.67 -21.61
C ALA A 322 27.51 -5.20 -20.30
N ILE A 323 26.89 -4.86 -19.18
CA ILE A 323 27.29 -5.31 -17.85
C ILE A 323 26.56 -6.63 -17.56
N SER A 324 27.31 -7.73 -17.45
CA SER A 324 26.81 -9.05 -17.03
C SER A 324 26.58 -9.09 -15.54
N LEU A 325 25.33 -8.98 -15.11
CA LEU A 325 24.98 -9.06 -13.70
C LEU A 325 25.21 -10.46 -13.15
N HIS A 326 24.89 -11.50 -13.92
CA HIS A 326 25.11 -12.89 -13.51
C HIS A 326 26.58 -13.18 -13.21
N ALA A 327 27.51 -12.66 -14.03
CA ALA A 327 28.94 -12.81 -13.81
C ALA A 327 29.46 -11.88 -12.70
N LEU A 328 29.03 -10.61 -12.68
CA LEU A 328 29.42 -9.61 -11.68
C LEU A 328 29.05 -10.06 -10.26
N HIS A 329 27.84 -10.57 -10.08
CA HIS A 329 27.32 -10.99 -8.76
C HIS A 329 27.87 -12.34 -8.28
N ARG A 330 28.68 -13.01 -9.11
CA ARG A 330 29.35 -14.29 -8.82
C ARG A 330 30.85 -14.21 -8.93
N ASP A 331 31.42 -13.01 -8.93
CA ASP A 331 32.86 -12.85 -8.96
C ASP A 331 33.48 -13.55 -7.74
N PRO A 332 34.31 -14.60 -7.91
CA PRO A 332 34.93 -15.32 -6.79
C PRO A 332 35.92 -14.47 -6.01
N GLU A 333 36.42 -13.36 -6.57
CA GLU A 333 37.26 -12.39 -5.84
C GLU A 333 36.44 -11.54 -4.87
N VAL A 334 35.12 -11.43 -5.10
CA VAL A 334 34.20 -10.63 -4.27
C VAL A 334 33.35 -11.49 -3.34
N PHE A 335 32.80 -12.58 -3.86
CA PHE A 335 31.85 -13.43 -3.14
C PHE A 335 32.48 -14.79 -2.80
N GLU A 336 32.65 -15.06 -1.51
CA GLU A 336 33.00 -16.40 -1.03
C GLU A 336 31.92 -17.42 -1.45
N ALA A 337 32.35 -18.58 -1.96
CA ALA A 337 31.47 -19.63 -2.49
C ALA A 337 30.39 -19.05 -3.41
N PRO A 338 30.78 -18.45 -4.56
CA PRO A 338 29.91 -17.58 -5.35
C PRO A 338 28.74 -18.33 -6.00
N GLU A 339 28.86 -19.65 -6.18
CA GLU A 339 27.81 -20.49 -6.78
C GLU A 339 26.82 -21.05 -5.74
N GLU A 340 27.13 -20.95 -4.44
CA GLU A 340 26.27 -21.46 -3.38
C GLU A 340 25.18 -20.45 -3.01
N PHE A 341 23.95 -20.93 -2.83
CA PHE A 341 22.85 -20.14 -2.28
C PHE A 341 22.98 -20.04 -0.76
N ARG A 342 23.54 -18.91 -0.30
CA ARG A 342 23.81 -18.65 1.12
C ARG A 342 23.23 -17.29 1.54
N PRO A 343 21.96 -17.21 1.94
CA PRO A 343 21.34 -15.98 2.44
C PRO A 343 22.11 -15.32 3.60
N GLU A 344 22.78 -16.11 4.44
CA GLU A 344 23.51 -15.65 5.61
C GLU A 344 24.60 -14.62 5.30
N ARG A 345 25.11 -14.59 4.06
CA ARG A 345 26.13 -13.61 3.63
C ARG A 345 25.66 -12.16 3.70
N TRP A 346 24.35 -11.94 3.71
CA TRP A 346 23.74 -10.61 3.82
C TRP A 346 23.49 -10.19 5.28
N LEU A 347 23.76 -11.08 6.23
CA LEU A 347 23.46 -10.90 7.65
C LEU A 347 24.69 -10.81 8.54
N ASP A 348 25.84 -11.29 8.07
CA ASP A 348 27.10 -11.36 8.82
C ASP A 348 27.88 -10.02 8.88
N GLY A 349 27.34 -8.97 8.26
CA GLY A 349 27.97 -7.63 8.27
C GLY A 349 29.10 -7.47 7.25
N THR A 350 29.27 -8.43 6.33
CA THR A 350 30.23 -8.34 5.22
C THR A 350 29.96 -7.11 4.36
N THR A 351 31.00 -6.33 4.06
CA THR A 351 30.94 -5.20 3.15
C THR A 351 31.58 -5.59 1.82
N TYR A 352 30.83 -5.47 0.74
CA TYR A 352 31.31 -5.76 -0.62
C TYR A 352 31.86 -4.50 -1.29
N PRO A 353 32.75 -4.65 -2.29
CA PRO A 353 33.21 -3.52 -3.09
C PRO A 353 32.04 -2.73 -3.70
N PRO A 354 32.20 -1.42 -3.90
CA PRO A 354 31.21 -0.62 -4.63
C PRO A 354 30.87 -1.27 -5.97
N ASP A 355 29.61 -1.17 -6.36
CA ASP A 355 29.11 -1.64 -7.66
C ASP A 355 29.20 -3.15 -7.93
N ALA A 356 29.62 -3.97 -6.96
CA ALA A 356 29.65 -5.43 -7.08
C ALA A 356 28.27 -6.10 -7.04
N TYR A 357 27.22 -5.37 -6.63
CA TYR A 357 25.84 -5.85 -6.57
C TYR A 357 24.87 -4.79 -7.10
N LYS A 358 24.34 -5.01 -8.31
CA LYS A 358 23.53 -4.06 -9.11
C LYS A 358 22.29 -4.70 -9.77
N PRO A 359 21.45 -5.46 -9.06
CA PRO A 359 20.29 -6.15 -9.65
C PRO A 359 19.22 -5.20 -10.22
N PHE A 360 19.26 -3.91 -9.88
CA PHE A 360 18.31 -2.89 -10.33
C PHE A 360 18.94 -1.83 -11.25
N GLY A 361 20.14 -2.08 -11.78
CA GLY A 361 20.88 -1.12 -12.59
C GLY A 361 21.59 -0.05 -11.77
N THR A 362 21.85 1.11 -12.38
CA THR A 362 22.70 2.17 -11.82
C THR A 362 22.24 3.57 -12.23
N GLY A 363 22.62 4.59 -11.43
CA GLY A 363 22.38 6.00 -11.71
C GLY A 363 20.90 6.40 -11.76
N GLY A 364 20.60 7.54 -12.40
CA GLY A 364 19.22 8.04 -12.59
C GLY A 364 18.35 7.15 -13.48
N ARG A 365 18.95 6.15 -14.13
CA ARG A 365 18.26 5.14 -14.95
C ARG A 365 18.09 3.80 -14.20
N ALA A 366 18.42 3.73 -12.92
CA ALA A 366 18.13 2.57 -12.08
C ALA A 366 16.62 2.35 -11.95
N CYS A 367 16.21 1.11 -11.65
CA CYS A 367 14.79 0.76 -11.55
C CYS A 367 14.09 1.61 -10.48
N ILE A 368 13.16 2.46 -10.90
CA ILE A 368 12.38 3.31 -10.00
C ILE A 368 11.47 2.49 -9.07
N GLY A 369 11.04 1.30 -9.51
CA GLY A 369 10.19 0.38 -8.77
C GLY A 369 10.93 -0.53 -7.80
N ARG A 370 12.25 -0.36 -7.60
CA ARG A 370 13.08 -1.23 -6.75
C ARG A 370 12.50 -1.47 -5.35
N MET A 371 12.07 -0.41 -4.66
CA MET A 371 11.51 -0.51 -3.32
C MET A 371 10.18 -1.26 -3.33
N PHE A 372 9.33 -0.96 -4.31
CA PHE A 372 8.07 -1.64 -4.54
C PHE A 372 8.28 -3.14 -4.75
N ALA A 373 9.16 -3.52 -5.68
CA ALA A 373 9.43 -4.91 -6.03
C ALA A 373 9.98 -5.71 -4.85
N MET A 374 10.94 -5.15 -4.08
CA MET A 374 11.48 -5.83 -2.90
C MET A 374 10.45 -5.97 -1.79
N GLN A 375 9.62 -4.94 -1.56
CA GLN A 375 8.58 -4.97 -0.54
C GLN A 375 7.46 -5.96 -0.90
N GLU A 376 7.01 -5.95 -2.15
CA GLU A 376 6.02 -6.89 -2.69
C GLU A 376 6.55 -8.33 -2.60
N ALA A 377 7.77 -8.58 -3.08
CA ALA A 377 8.36 -9.91 -3.03
C ALA A 377 8.54 -10.43 -1.60
N ALA A 378 8.99 -9.59 -0.67
CA ALA A 378 9.16 -9.98 0.72
C ALA A 378 7.81 -10.29 1.39
N LEU A 379 6.78 -9.49 1.13
CA LEU A 379 5.43 -9.73 1.63
C LEU A 379 4.84 -11.02 1.05
N ALA A 380 5.03 -11.26 -0.25
CA ALA A 380 4.60 -12.49 -0.92
C ALA A 380 5.28 -13.72 -0.30
N MET A 381 6.61 -13.70 -0.17
CA MET A 381 7.36 -14.80 0.44
C MET A 381 6.94 -15.03 1.90
N ALA A 382 6.73 -13.96 2.67
CA ALA A 382 6.26 -14.07 4.05
C ALA A 382 4.88 -14.75 4.15
N LEU A 383 3.92 -14.34 3.31
CA LEU A 383 2.60 -14.97 3.24
C LEU A 383 2.69 -16.44 2.84
N ILE A 384 3.49 -16.75 1.81
CA ILE A 384 3.67 -18.12 1.30
C ILE A 384 4.21 -19.04 2.40
N VAL A 385 5.30 -18.67 3.07
CA VAL A 385 5.93 -19.52 4.08
C VAL A 385 5.09 -19.66 5.35
N ASP A 386 4.32 -18.63 5.70
CA ASP A 386 3.40 -18.65 6.85
C ASP A 386 2.22 -19.61 6.61
N ARG A 387 1.71 -19.67 5.37
CA ARG A 387 0.44 -20.34 5.04
C ARG A 387 0.58 -21.71 4.42
N PHE A 388 1.66 -21.99 3.71
CA PHE A 388 1.80 -23.23 2.94
C PHE A 388 3.05 -24.01 3.32
N ASP A 389 2.92 -25.32 3.31
CA ASP A 389 4.02 -26.25 3.11
C ASP A 389 4.24 -26.46 1.61
N LEU A 390 5.46 -26.20 1.15
CA LEU A 390 5.85 -26.29 -0.25
C LEU A 390 6.68 -27.55 -0.48
N SER A 391 6.53 -28.15 -1.66
CA SER A 391 7.35 -29.27 -2.12
C SER A 391 7.53 -29.20 -3.63
N LEU A 392 8.62 -29.80 -4.12
CA LEU A 392 8.82 -29.97 -5.56
C LEU A 392 7.78 -30.96 -6.11
N ALA A 393 7.21 -30.68 -7.27
CA ALA A 393 6.39 -31.67 -7.97
C ALA A 393 7.24 -32.85 -8.48
N ASP A 394 8.47 -32.56 -8.90
CA ASP A 394 9.53 -33.51 -9.23
C ASP A 394 10.78 -33.24 -8.38
N GLU A 395 11.12 -34.17 -7.48
CA GLU A 395 12.27 -34.05 -6.58
C GLU A 395 13.61 -33.97 -7.33
N ASN A 396 13.67 -34.53 -8.54
CA ASN A 396 14.85 -34.57 -9.39
C ASN A 396 14.94 -33.37 -10.35
N TYR A 397 14.02 -32.41 -10.27
CA TYR A 397 14.07 -31.22 -11.12
C TYR A 397 15.41 -30.48 -10.93
N GLU A 398 16.10 -30.23 -12.05
CA GLU A 398 17.28 -29.39 -12.15
C GLU A 398 16.90 -28.07 -12.81
N LEU A 399 17.45 -26.95 -12.33
CA LEU A 399 17.09 -25.63 -12.82
C LEU A 399 17.39 -25.49 -14.31
N GLN A 400 16.34 -25.34 -15.10
CA GLN A 400 16.40 -24.92 -16.49
C GLN A 400 15.89 -23.49 -16.60
N ILE A 401 16.55 -22.68 -17.42
CA ILE A 401 16.26 -21.26 -17.57
C ILE A 401 15.68 -21.00 -18.95
N GLN A 402 14.51 -20.36 -18.99
CA GLN A 402 13.99 -19.75 -20.19
C GLN A 402 14.54 -18.33 -20.31
N GLU A 403 15.02 -18.00 -21.51
CA GLU A 403 15.66 -16.72 -21.80
C GLU A 403 14.81 -15.91 -22.79
N SER A 404 14.47 -14.68 -22.41
CA SER A 404 13.77 -13.68 -23.22
C SER A 404 14.47 -12.32 -23.07
N LEU A 405 13.71 -11.22 -23.02
CA LEU A 405 14.21 -9.96 -22.44
C LEU A 405 14.65 -10.14 -20.97
N THR A 406 14.01 -11.08 -20.26
CA THR A 406 14.32 -11.45 -18.87
C THR A 406 14.60 -12.96 -18.76
N ILE A 407 14.88 -13.45 -17.56
CA ILE A 407 15.07 -14.88 -17.29
C ILE A 407 14.09 -15.41 -16.24
N LYS A 408 13.66 -16.66 -16.41
CA LYS A 408 12.83 -17.38 -15.42
C LYS A 408 13.10 -18.90 -15.45
N PRO A 409 12.79 -19.64 -14.37
CA PRO A 409 12.75 -21.10 -14.42
C PRO A 409 11.69 -21.61 -15.42
N VAL A 410 11.99 -22.69 -16.14
CA VAL A 410 11.03 -23.33 -17.07
C VAL A 410 10.60 -24.70 -16.56
N ASN A 411 9.30 -25.02 -16.65
CA ASN A 411 8.73 -26.29 -16.15
C ASN A 411 8.97 -26.52 -14.65
N PHE A 412 9.19 -25.44 -13.89
CA PHE A 412 9.43 -25.51 -12.46
C PHE A 412 8.09 -25.64 -11.71
N ASN A 413 7.66 -26.89 -11.55
CA ASN A 413 6.40 -27.23 -10.90
C ASN A 413 6.55 -27.48 -9.40
N ILE A 414 5.68 -26.87 -8.60
CA ILE A 414 5.60 -27.06 -7.15
C ILE A 414 4.24 -27.62 -6.75
N LYS A 415 4.19 -28.23 -5.56
CA LYS A 415 2.96 -28.61 -4.86
C LYS A 415 2.91 -27.88 -3.53
N VAL A 416 1.70 -27.49 -3.13
CA VAL A 416 1.47 -26.76 -1.88
C VAL A 416 0.41 -27.45 -1.03
N ALA A 417 0.57 -27.37 0.29
CA ALA A 417 -0.39 -27.87 1.25
C ALA A 417 -0.69 -26.77 2.30
N PRO A 418 -1.97 -26.45 2.57
CA PRO A 418 -2.34 -25.47 3.59
C PRO A 418 -1.84 -25.90 4.98
N ARG A 419 -1.13 -25.00 5.66
CA ARG A 419 -0.57 -25.22 6.99
C ARG A 419 -1.54 -24.80 8.11
N LYS A 420 -2.38 -23.79 7.86
CA LYS A 420 -3.35 -23.24 8.82
C LYS A 420 -4.78 -23.58 8.39
N LYS A 421 -5.65 -23.92 9.37
CA LYS A 421 -7.07 -24.31 9.12
C LYS A 421 -8.03 -23.13 8.92
N THR A 422 -7.58 -21.89 9.19
CA THR A 422 -8.37 -20.66 9.00
C THR A 422 -8.09 -20.07 7.62
N GLY A 423 -9.15 -19.90 6.81
CA GLY A 423 -9.04 -19.37 5.44
C GLY A 423 -8.58 -17.91 5.42
N LEU A 424 -7.56 -17.64 4.60
CA LEU A 424 -6.84 -16.37 4.45
C LEU A 424 -7.78 -15.17 4.18
N LEU A 425 -8.83 -15.38 3.40
CA LEU A 425 -9.83 -14.36 3.04
C LEU A 425 -10.56 -13.79 4.26
N ARG A 426 -10.79 -14.60 5.29
CA ARG A 426 -11.47 -14.15 6.53
C ARG A 426 -10.60 -13.19 7.33
N GLU A 427 -9.27 -13.30 7.26
CA GLU A 427 -8.33 -12.43 7.98
C GLU A 427 -8.04 -11.14 7.19
N LEU A 428 -7.79 -11.25 5.88
CA LEU A 428 -7.53 -10.09 5.01
C LEU A 428 -8.77 -9.18 4.86
N MET A 429 -9.97 -9.77 4.74
CA MET A 429 -11.22 -9.00 4.56
C MET A 429 -11.78 -8.40 5.87
N THR A 430 -11.26 -8.78 7.05
CA THR A 430 -11.73 -8.23 8.33
C THR A 430 -11.17 -6.85 8.68
N ARG A 431 -10.28 -6.27 7.86
CA ARG A 431 -9.63 -4.99 8.16
C ARG A 431 -9.39 -4.14 6.91
N SER A 432 -10.41 -3.41 6.50
CA SER A 432 -10.24 -2.20 5.69
C SER A 432 -11.24 -1.15 6.16
N THR A 433 -10.81 -0.27 7.06
CA THR A 433 -11.33 1.10 7.27
C THR A 433 -10.38 1.83 8.21
N VAL A 434 -9.33 2.44 7.67
CA VAL A 434 -8.63 3.56 8.32
C VAL A 434 -8.48 4.66 7.28
N ALA A 435 -9.43 5.60 7.28
CA ALA A 435 -9.29 6.86 6.58
C ALA A 435 -8.29 7.75 7.35
N LYS A 436 -7.29 8.29 6.65
CA LYS A 436 -6.53 9.48 7.06
C LYS A 436 -7.25 10.70 6.50
N GLU A 437 -7.62 11.63 7.36
CA GLU A 437 -8.07 12.98 6.97
C GLU A 437 -6.91 13.97 7.23
N GLU A 438 -6.47 14.65 6.17
CA GLU A 438 -5.77 15.94 6.23
C GLU A 438 -6.83 17.06 6.06
N GLU A 439 -6.77 18.14 6.86
CA GLU A 439 -6.89 19.54 6.39
C GLU A 439 -6.88 20.61 7.53
N ALA A 440 -6.40 21.80 7.10
CA ALA A 440 -6.12 23.12 7.71
C ALA A 440 -7.26 23.85 8.50
N TRP A 441 -7.14 24.94 9.31
CA TRP A 441 -6.08 25.82 9.90
C TRP A 441 -6.72 27.01 10.73
N LYS A 442 -6.11 27.53 11.85
CA LYS A 442 -5.76 28.97 12.23
C LYS A 442 -5.23 29.17 13.69
N PRO A 443 -4.33 30.17 13.96
CA PRO A 443 -3.15 30.01 14.83
C PRO A 443 -3.23 30.68 16.23
N VAL A 444 -2.35 30.23 17.14
CA VAL A 444 -2.05 30.83 18.47
C VAL A 444 -0.60 31.35 18.45
N SER A 445 -0.29 32.42 19.20
CA SER A 445 0.92 33.26 19.07
C SER A 445 2.26 32.59 19.42
N ALA A 446 3.34 33.12 18.83
CA ALA A 446 4.63 32.45 18.65
C ALA A 446 5.59 32.41 19.87
N LYS A 447 6.28 31.26 20.06
CA LYS A 447 7.36 30.94 21.02
C LYS A 447 8.79 31.10 20.44
N GLY A 448 8.95 31.43 19.15
CA GLY A 448 10.25 31.58 18.47
C GLY A 448 10.13 31.28 16.96
N LYS A 449 11.20 31.44 16.18
CA LYS A 449 11.24 31.03 14.75
C LYS A 449 12.02 29.72 14.57
N MET A 450 11.58 28.90 13.63
CA MET A 450 12.26 27.67 13.23
C MET A 450 12.20 27.53 11.72
N HIS A 451 13.25 27.02 11.10
CA HIS A 451 13.29 26.70 9.68
C HIS A 451 13.53 25.21 9.54
N VAL A 452 12.52 24.47 9.06
CA VAL A 452 12.64 23.05 8.74
C VAL A 452 12.94 22.97 7.25
N LEU A 453 14.20 22.65 6.91
CA LEU A 453 14.66 22.59 5.53
C LEU A 453 14.94 21.15 5.13
N PHE A 454 14.61 20.78 3.90
CA PHE A 454 14.77 19.41 3.44
C PHE A 454 15.41 19.29 2.06
N GLY A 455 16.05 18.15 1.82
CA GLY A 455 16.31 17.65 0.46
C GLY A 455 15.46 16.40 0.24
N SER A 456 14.84 16.22 -0.93
CA SER A 456 14.12 14.98 -1.23
C SER A 456 13.91 14.77 -2.72
N ASN A 457 14.31 13.59 -3.24
CA ASN A 457 13.97 13.17 -4.61
C ASN A 457 12.65 12.40 -4.66
N ASN A 458 12.30 11.68 -3.58
CA ASN A 458 11.17 10.77 -3.52
C ASN A 458 10.10 11.17 -2.50
N GLY A 459 10.15 12.41 -1.99
CA GLY A 459 9.17 12.99 -1.07
C GLY A 459 9.22 12.46 0.37
N ALA A 460 10.07 11.49 0.70
CA ALA A 460 10.09 10.90 2.04
C ALA A 460 10.58 11.89 3.11
N CYS A 461 11.70 12.57 2.84
CA CYS A 461 12.25 13.59 3.74
C CYS A 461 11.37 14.84 3.80
N GLU A 462 10.73 15.19 2.67
CA GLU A 462 9.75 16.26 2.60
C GLU A 462 8.52 15.99 3.48
N ALA A 463 7.98 14.76 3.45
CA ALA A 463 6.86 14.39 4.31
C ALA A 463 7.23 14.45 5.80
N LEU A 464 8.40 13.92 6.19
CA LEU A 464 8.90 14.01 7.57
C LEU A 464 9.11 15.47 8.01
N ALA A 465 9.62 16.32 7.11
CA ALA A 465 9.75 17.76 7.34
C ALA A 465 8.40 18.44 7.50
N GLY A 466 7.40 18.06 6.71
CA GLY A 466 6.01 18.50 6.83
C GLY A 466 5.40 18.16 8.19
N ASP A 467 5.53 16.89 8.61
CA ASP A 467 5.03 16.40 9.90
C ASP A 467 5.67 17.16 11.07
N LEU A 468 6.99 17.33 11.05
CA LEU A 468 7.73 18.08 12.07
C LEU A 468 7.34 19.55 12.07
N ALA A 469 7.26 20.19 10.90
CA ALA A 469 6.85 21.58 10.80
C ALA A 469 5.43 21.79 11.33
N ALA A 470 4.52 20.85 11.08
CA ALA A 470 3.17 20.88 11.64
C ALA A 470 3.19 20.76 13.18
N GLU A 471 3.96 19.82 13.73
CA GLU A 471 4.11 19.63 15.18
C GLU A 471 4.68 20.88 15.88
N TYR A 472 5.71 21.50 15.33
CA TYR A 472 6.33 22.68 15.94
C TYR A 472 5.51 23.95 15.77
N ARG A 473 4.74 24.08 14.68
CA ARG A 473 3.69 25.12 14.56
C ARG A 473 2.63 24.96 15.66
N GLN A 474 2.21 23.72 15.96
CA GLN A 474 1.27 23.43 17.05
C GLN A 474 1.86 23.75 18.43
N SER A 475 3.17 23.58 18.59
CA SER A 475 3.90 23.90 19.82
C SER A 475 4.20 25.39 20.00
N GLY A 476 3.77 26.22 19.03
CA GLY A 476 3.86 27.68 19.06
C GLY A 476 5.04 28.25 18.28
N PHE A 477 5.82 27.50 17.51
CA PHE A 477 6.91 28.07 16.71
C PHE A 477 6.38 28.70 15.41
N SER A 478 6.99 29.80 14.97
CA SER A 478 6.86 30.30 13.61
C SER A 478 7.76 29.48 12.70
N VAL A 479 7.21 28.44 12.08
CA VAL A 479 7.98 27.48 11.26
C VAL A 479 7.92 27.80 9.76
N THR A 480 9.08 28.05 9.16
CA THR A 480 9.29 28.02 7.70
C THR A 480 9.59 26.59 7.27
N LEU A 481 8.97 26.12 6.18
CA LEU A 481 9.19 24.80 5.61
C LEU A 481 9.50 24.98 4.12
N ASP A 482 10.71 24.65 3.70
CA ASP A 482 11.17 24.83 2.31
C ASP A 482 12.22 23.78 1.93
N SER A 483 12.46 23.61 0.63
CA SER A 483 13.62 22.85 0.16
C SER A 483 14.92 23.63 0.41
N LEU A 484 16.05 22.93 0.49
CA LEU A 484 17.34 23.57 0.74
C LEU A 484 17.77 24.52 -0.38
N ASP A 485 17.57 24.14 -1.64
CA ASP A 485 17.95 24.97 -2.78
C ASP A 485 17.00 26.16 -2.97
N ASP A 486 15.75 26.08 -2.51
CA ASP A 486 14.85 27.24 -2.50
C ASP A 486 15.17 28.21 -1.37
N ALA A 487 15.48 27.68 -0.18
CA ALA A 487 15.73 28.49 1.01
C ALA A 487 17.14 29.11 1.04
N ALA A 488 18.16 28.40 0.57
CA ALA A 488 19.56 28.78 0.70
C ALA A 488 20.44 28.28 -0.45
N PRO A 489 20.15 28.57 -1.73
CA PRO A 489 20.95 28.05 -2.86
C PRO A 489 22.42 28.46 -2.81
N ASP A 490 22.74 29.60 -2.17
CA ASP A 490 24.10 30.13 -1.98
C ASP A 490 24.78 29.65 -0.69
N GLY A 491 24.16 28.71 0.03
CA GLY A 491 24.66 28.13 1.28
C GLY A 491 24.44 29.00 2.53
N LYS A 492 23.82 30.19 2.41
CA LYS A 492 23.58 31.07 3.55
C LYS A 492 22.29 30.71 4.28
N LEU A 493 22.43 30.05 5.42
CA LEU A 493 21.30 29.71 6.28
C LEU A 493 20.81 30.93 7.09
N PRO A 494 19.49 31.03 7.39
CA PRO A 494 18.96 32.06 8.26
C PRO A 494 19.56 32.02 9.67
N THR A 495 19.74 33.19 10.29
CA THR A 495 20.25 33.35 11.67
C THR A 495 19.16 33.75 12.67
N ASP A 496 17.91 33.90 12.22
CA ASP A 496 16.80 34.43 13.02
C ASP A 496 15.96 33.34 13.71
N GLY A 497 16.42 32.09 13.68
CA GLY A 497 15.75 30.95 14.31
C GLY A 497 16.53 29.64 14.16
N THR A 498 16.06 28.59 14.82
CA THR A 498 16.69 27.26 14.78
C THR A 498 16.50 26.58 13.43
N ILE A 499 17.57 26.00 12.87
CA ILE A 499 17.54 25.26 11.61
C ILE A 499 17.44 23.75 11.88
N VAL A 500 16.43 23.09 11.30
CA VAL A 500 16.32 21.63 11.33
C VAL A 500 16.44 21.10 9.90
N LEU A 501 17.48 20.32 9.64
CA LEU A 501 17.78 19.78 8.31
C LEU A 501 17.36 18.31 8.22
N ILE A 502 16.54 17.96 7.22
CA ILE A 502 16.14 16.58 6.94
C ILE A 502 16.67 16.19 5.56
N LEU A 503 17.71 15.36 5.55
CA LEU A 503 18.57 15.18 4.38
C LEU A 503 18.75 13.70 4.00
N PRO A 504 18.52 13.31 2.76
CA PRO A 504 18.85 11.99 2.25
C PRO A 504 20.27 11.93 1.68
N SER A 505 20.76 10.71 1.45
CA SER A 505 21.94 10.42 0.62
C SER A 505 21.53 9.42 -0.46
N TYR A 506 21.57 9.81 -1.74
CA TYR A 506 21.22 8.97 -2.89
C TYR A 506 22.49 8.49 -3.58
N ASP A 507 22.92 7.26 -3.27
CA ASP A 507 24.22 6.72 -3.72
C ASP A 507 25.40 7.69 -3.51
N GLY A 508 25.37 8.39 -2.37
CA GLY A 508 26.39 9.38 -2.01
C GLY A 508 26.23 10.75 -2.62
N GLN A 509 25.19 11.00 -3.42
CA GLN A 509 24.85 12.31 -3.98
C GLN A 509 23.70 12.97 -3.22
N PRO A 510 23.65 14.32 -3.19
CA PRO A 510 22.54 15.04 -2.55
C PRO A 510 21.23 14.85 -3.33
N ALA A 511 20.12 15.21 -2.70
CA ALA A 511 18.86 15.38 -3.44
C ALA A 511 18.99 16.48 -4.50
N GLU A 512 18.18 16.41 -5.56
CA GLU A 512 18.18 17.41 -6.64
C GLU A 512 17.88 18.81 -6.12
N ASN A 513 16.98 18.95 -5.14
CA ASN A 513 16.60 20.19 -4.47
C ASN A 513 17.45 20.53 -3.22
N ALA A 514 18.63 19.92 -3.10
CA ALA A 514 19.65 20.29 -2.13
C ALA A 514 21.06 20.36 -2.78
N ARG A 515 21.13 20.27 -4.11
CA ARG A 515 22.39 20.13 -4.84
C ARG A 515 23.17 21.44 -4.84
N ASP A 516 22.49 22.55 -5.08
CA ASP A 516 23.11 23.86 -5.16
C ASP A 516 23.59 24.32 -3.78
N PHE A 517 22.78 24.11 -2.74
CA PHE A 517 23.16 24.32 -1.35
C PHE A 517 24.41 23.52 -0.97
N VAL A 518 24.42 22.21 -1.24
CA VAL A 518 25.57 21.33 -0.90
C VAL A 518 26.83 21.74 -1.66
N ALA A 519 26.70 22.12 -2.94
CA ALA A 519 27.83 22.62 -3.73
C ALA A 519 28.35 23.96 -3.21
N SER A 520 27.47 24.84 -2.76
CA SER A 520 27.81 26.15 -2.20
C SER A 520 28.57 26.02 -0.88
N ILE A 521 28.05 25.28 0.11
CA ILE A 521 28.71 25.14 1.43
C ILE A 521 30.08 24.43 1.34
N ALA A 522 30.29 23.58 0.33
CA ALA A 522 31.57 22.93 0.08
C ALA A 522 32.69 23.93 -0.25
N ASN A 523 32.35 25.08 -0.85
CA ASN A 523 33.30 26.09 -1.32
C ASN A 523 33.29 27.38 -0.48
N MET A 524 32.52 27.44 0.61
CA MET A 524 32.44 28.62 1.49
C MET A 524 33.64 28.74 2.43
N GLU A 525 34.00 29.97 2.83
CA GLU A 525 35.08 30.23 3.77
C GLU A 525 34.66 29.98 5.23
N PRO A 526 35.56 29.49 6.11
CA PRO A 526 35.27 29.31 7.53
C PRO A 526 34.76 30.59 8.21
N GLY A 527 33.79 30.47 9.12
CA GLY A 527 33.15 31.60 9.81
C GLY A 527 31.98 32.25 9.05
N SER A 528 31.70 31.81 7.82
CA SER A 528 30.60 32.35 7.00
C SER A 528 29.19 32.08 7.56
N LEU A 529 29.03 31.14 8.51
CA LEU A 529 27.75 30.77 9.13
C LEU A 529 27.73 31.01 10.65
N SER A 530 28.53 31.96 11.13
CA SER A 530 28.51 32.36 12.54
C SER A 530 27.13 32.86 12.97
N GLY A 531 26.62 32.34 14.09
CA GLY A 531 25.30 32.68 14.62
C GLY A 531 24.13 31.85 14.05
N VAL A 532 24.42 30.79 13.29
CA VAL A 532 23.42 29.79 12.87
C VAL A 532 23.41 28.63 13.86
N GLU A 533 22.25 28.29 14.41
CA GLU A 533 22.04 27.07 15.22
C GLU A 533 21.32 26.00 14.38
N TYR A 534 21.83 24.76 14.35
CA TYR A 534 21.24 23.70 13.54
C TYR A 534 21.25 22.30 14.16
N THR A 535 20.40 21.43 13.63
CA THR A 535 20.52 19.97 13.79
C THR A 535 20.16 19.24 12.49
N VAL A 536 20.62 17.98 12.35
CA VAL A 536 20.45 17.18 11.15
C VAL A 536 19.82 15.82 11.47
N PHE A 537 18.74 15.50 10.77
CA PHE A 537 18.26 14.13 10.60
C PHE A 537 18.66 13.63 9.22
N GLY A 538 19.61 12.70 9.19
CA GLY A 538 20.14 12.09 7.98
C GLY A 538 19.43 10.79 7.63
N VAL A 539 18.95 10.67 6.40
CA VAL A 539 18.34 9.47 5.84
C VAL A 539 19.32 8.80 4.89
N GLY A 540 19.49 7.49 5.06
CA GLY A 540 20.34 6.67 4.19
C GLY A 540 19.64 5.36 3.84
N HIS A 541 20.24 4.60 2.94
CA HIS A 541 19.80 3.27 2.59
C HIS A 541 21.01 2.33 2.62
N ARG A 542 20.96 1.27 3.43
CA ARG A 542 22.11 0.35 3.62
C ARG A 542 22.64 -0.32 2.35
N ASP A 543 21.86 -0.33 1.29
CA ASP A 543 22.27 -0.87 -0.02
C ASP A 543 23.35 -0.06 -0.70
N TRP A 544 23.46 1.23 -0.33
CA TRP A 544 24.60 2.05 -0.69
C TRP A 544 25.58 2.09 0.49
N ALA A 545 26.03 0.92 0.96
CA ALA A 545 26.86 0.80 2.16
C ALA A 545 28.11 1.70 2.11
N ALA A 546 28.75 1.80 0.94
CA ALA A 546 29.92 2.64 0.72
C ALA A 546 29.63 4.16 0.84
N THR A 547 28.38 4.57 0.65
CA THR A 547 27.96 5.98 0.65
C THR A 547 26.84 6.25 1.67
N LEU A 548 26.68 5.35 2.65
CA LEU A 548 25.62 5.39 3.65
C LEU A 548 25.72 6.64 4.52
N HIS A 549 24.68 7.49 4.42
CA HIS A 549 24.59 8.80 5.07
C HIS A 549 25.70 9.79 4.68
N ARG A 550 26.37 9.60 3.53
CA ARG A 550 27.49 10.46 3.10
C ARG A 550 27.10 11.95 3.11
N ILE A 551 25.98 12.31 2.47
CA ILE A 551 25.56 13.71 2.35
C ILE A 551 25.13 14.33 3.68
N PRO A 552 24.26 13.70 4.49
CA PRO A 552 23.93 14.22 5.82
C PRO A 552 25.15 14.46 6.70
N LYS A 553 26.10 13.51 6.70
CA LYS A 553 27.37 13.64 7.45
C LYS A 553 28.23 14.78 6.90
N LEU A 554 28.32 14.90 5.56
CA LEU A 554 29.06 15.99 4.92
C LEU A 554 28.50 17.35 5.30
N VAL A 555 27.18 17.54 5.20
CA VAL A 555 26.50 18.80 5.54
C VAL A 555 26.69 19.13 7.01
N ASP A 556 26.41 18.17 7.89
CA ASP A 556 26.57 18.32 9.34
C ASP A 556 28.02 18.68 9.71
N SER A 557 29.04 17.99 9.21
CA SER A 557 30.44 18.37 9.46
C SER A 557 30.78 19.76 8.89
N ARG A 558 30.35 20.05 7.66
CA ARG A 558 30.73 21.28 6.97
C ARG A 558 30.10 22.53 7.60
N LEU A 559 28.84 22.47 8.03
CA LEU A 559 28.18 23.58 8.73
C LEU A 559 28.92 23.95 10.02
N SER A 560 29.38 22.94 10.76
CA SER A 560 30.20 23.14 11.97
C SER A 560 31.52 23.84 11.66
N GLU A 561 32.22 23.44 10.59
CA GLU A 561 33.48 24.07 10.15
C GLU A 561 33.29 25.52 9.67
N LEU A 562 32.12 25.82 9.10
CA LEU A 562 31.73 27.16 8.66
C LEU A 562 31.30 28.09 9.82
N GLY A 563 31.29 27.59 11.06
CA GLY A 563 31.01 28.37 12.27
C GLY A 563 29.57 28.29 12.78
N ALA A 564 28.74 27.41 12.24
CA ALA A 564 27.40 27.15 12.78
C ALA A 564 27.47 26.24 14.03
N GLU A 565 26.58 26.47 14.99
CA GLU A 565 26.52 25.76 16.26
C GLU A 565 25.52 24.60 16.20
N ARG A 566 25.94 23.41 16.67
CA ARG A 566 25.08 22.22 16.70
C ARG A 566 24.20 22.23 17.93
N LEU A 567 22.89 22.19 17.70
CA LEU A 567 21.88 22.06 18.75
C LEU A 567 21.84 20.63 19.30
N LEU A 568 21.81 19.63 18.41
CA LEU A 568 21.82 18.21 18.74
C LEU A 568 22.78 17.43 17.84
N PRO A 569 23.36 16.32 18.32
CA PRO A 569 24.11 15.41 17.47
C PRO A 569 23.26 14.92 16.28
N ILE A 570 23.90 14.75 15.12
CA ILE A 570 23.26 14.18 13.94
C ILE A 570 22.59 12.85 14.28
N SER A 571 21.33 12.71 13.85
CA SER A 571 20.56 11.48 13.97
C SER A 571 20.44 10.83 12.60
N LEU A 572 20.61 9.50 12.54
CA LEU A 572 20.71 8.77 11.27
C LEU A 572 19.63 7.69 11.19
N GLY A 573 18.75 7.78 10.20
CA GLY A 573 17.72 6.78 9.90
C GLY A 573 18.05 5.94 8.67
N ASP A 574 17.54 4.70 8.64
CA ASP A 574 17.70 3.78 7.52
C ASP A 574 16.37 3.47 6.84
N ALA A 575 16.21 3.96 5.60
CA ALA A 575 15.02 3.77 4.79
C ALA A 575 14.70 2.29 4.48
N ALA A 576 15.68 1.38 4.64
CA ALA A 576 15.50 -0.04 4.42
C ALA A 576 14.85 -0.79 5.61
N VAL A 577 14.76 -0.17 6.81
CA VAL A 577 14.33 -0.86 8.04
C VAL A 577 13.09 -0.24 8.66
N ASP A 578 13.23 0.85 9.40
CA ASP A 578 12.12 1.51 10.10
C ASP A 578 12.39 3.01 10.28
N LEU A 579 12.48 3.69 9.15
CA LEU A 579 12.76 5.13 9.09
C LEU A 579 11.82 5.98 9.96
N LEU A 580 10.56 5.56 10.12
CA LEU A 580 9.59 6.29 10.94
C LEU A 580 9.95 6.20 12.42
N SER A 581 10.33 5.03 12.92
CA SER A 581 10.78 4.88 14.31
C SER A 581 12.06 5.67 14.57
N ASP A 582 13.04 5.63 13.65
CA ASP A 582 14.28 6.40 13.77
C ASP A 582 14.00 7.92 13.83
N PHE A 583 13.00 8.37 13.07
CA PHE A 583 12.57 9.77 13.05
C PHE A 583 11.77 10.17 14.30
N GLU A 584 10.91 9.30 14.82
CA GLU A 584 10.18 9.52 16.07
C GLU A 584 11.15 9.70 17.25
N ASP A 585 12.22 8.89 17.30
CA ASP A 585 13.28 9.00 18.31
C ASP A 585 14.05 10.32 18.21
N PHE A 586 14.36 10.76 16.99
CA PHE A 586 14.97 12.07 16.74
C PHE A 586 14.05 13.21 17.20
N SER A 587 12.78 13.14 16.81
CA SER A 587 11.76 14.15 17.15
C SER A 587 11.54 14.23 18.66
N ALA A 588 11.56 13.10 19.37
CA ALA A 588 11.52 13.06 20.83
C ALA A 588 12.71 13.81 21.46
N ARG A 589 13.94 13.56 21.01
CA ARG A 589 15.14 14.26 21.51
C ARG A 589 15.09 15.76 21.24
N LEU A 590 14.59 16.17 20.08
CA LEU A 590 14.45 17.59 19.73
C LEU A 590 13.43 18.30 20.62
N ARG A 591 12.33 17.64 20.98
CA ARG A 591 11.34 18.17 21.92
C ARG A 591 11.91 18.35 23.32
N ASP A 592 12.61 17.34 23.82
CA ASP A 592 13.24 17.38 25.14
C ASP A 592 14.27 18.51 25.21
N HIS A 593 15.08 18.69 24.16
CA HIS A 593 16.12 19.72 24.10
C HIS A 593 15.56 21.14 24.04
N LEU A 594 14.46 21.35 23.31
CA LEU A 594 13.80 22.66 23.21
C LEU A 594 12.90 22.96 24.43
N GLU A 595 13.02 22.15 25.49
CA GLU A 595 12.26 22.25 26.74
C GLU A 595 10.76 22.46 26.47
N ILE A 596 10.23 21.73 25.47
CA ILE A 596 8.81 21.77 25.15
C ILE A 596 8.09 21.02 26.26
N ASP A 597 7.74 21.78 27.29
CA ASP A 597 7.10 21.24 28.47
C ASP A 597 5.66 20.84 28.16
N VAL A 598 5.41 19.54 28.06
CA VAL A 598 4.06 18.98 27.92
C VAL A 598 3.25 19.19 29.22
N THR A 599 3.90 19.60 30.31
CA THR A 599 3.27 19.90 31.60
C THR A 599 2.93 21.37 31.85
N ASP A 600 3.38 22.32 31.04
CA ASP A 600 3.07 23.75 31.29
C ASP A 600 1.72 24.17 30.66
N ILE A 601 0.64 23.73 31.30
CA ILE A 601 -0.73 24.25 31.11
C ILE A 601 -0.99 25.29 32.23
N SER A 602 -0.11 26.26 32.39
CA SER A 602 -0.25 27.28 33.44
C SER A 602 -0.08 28.71 32.95
N ALA A 603 -0.42 28.99 31.71
CA ALA A 603 -0.80 30.34 31.33
C ALA A 603 -1.77 30.26 30.15
N TRP A 604 -2.93 30.92 30.28
CA TRP A 604 -3.59 31.80 29.30
C TRP A 604 -5.10 31.86 29.56
N SER A 605 -5.65 33.05 29.30
CA SER A 605 -6.97 33.50 29.71
C SER A 605 -8.12 32.88 28.89
N ILE A 606 -9.23 32.71 29.59
CA ILE A 606 -10.53 32.20 29.16
C ILE A 606 -11.13 33.10 28.07
N PRO A 607 -11.49 32.58 26.88
CA PRO A 607 -12.56 33.17 26.09
C PRO A 607 -13.89 32.75 26.71
N ASP A 608 -14.71 33.71 27.12
CA ASP A 608 -16.08 33.46 27.52
C ASP A 608 -16.84 32.79 26.36
N SER A 609 -17.61 31.74 26.69
CA SER A 609 -18.47 30.90 25.84
C SER A 609 -17.79 29.72 25.11
N ALA A 610 -18.00 28.54 25.69
CA ALA A 610 -17.82 27.25 25.05
C ALA A 610 -18.85 27.08 23.92
N ASN A 611 -18.44 27.34 22.69
CA ASN A 611 -19.06 26.76 21.50
C ASN A 611 -18.07 25.74 20.93
N CYS A 612 -18.42 24.46 20.97
CA CYS A 612 -17.70 23.42 20.23
C CYS A 612 -17.57 23.85 18.77
N ALA A 613 -16.34 24.03 18.29
CA ALA A 613 -16.09 24.20 16.87
C ALA A 613 -16.60 22.95 16.11
N PRO A 614 -17.16 23.11 14.88
CA PRO A 614 -17.63 21.97 14.10
C PRO A 614 -16.48 21.00 13.82
N VAL A 615 -16.73 19.70 14.04
CA VAL A 615 -15.85 18.64 13.54
C VAL A 615 -15.88 18.73 12.01
N THR A 616 -14.73 18.96 11.38
CA THR A 616 -14.59 19.08 9.92
C THR A 616 -15.27 17.89 9.22
N GLY A 617 -16.06 18.17 8.19
CA GLY A 617 -16.77 17.15 7.41
C GLY A 617 -18.05 16.57 8.04
N PHE A 618 -18.49 17.02 9.22
CA PHE A 618 -19.78 16.65 9.83
C PHE A 618 -20.69 17.86 10.00
N THR A 619 -21.99 17.68 9.77
CA THR A 619 -22.99 18.71 10.10
C THR A 619 -23.94 18.22 11.19
N LEU A 620 -24.55 19.17 11.88
CA LEU A 620 -25.52 18.87 12.92
C LEU A 620 -26.85 18.49 12.27
N GLY A 621 -27.19 17.21 12.36
CA GLY A 621 -28.51 16.69 12.06
C GLY A 621 -29.45 16.76 13.26
N ARG A 622 -30.76 16.70 13.01
CA ARG A 622 -31.80 16.65 14.03
C ARG A 622 -32.59 15.36 13.92
N VAL A 623 -32.76 14.64 15.02
CA VAL A 623 -33.61 13.45 15.08
C VAL A 623 -35.06 13.87 14.93
N MET A 624 -35.70 13.39 13.86
CA MET A 624 -37.09 13.71 13.55
C MET A 624 -38.04 12.67 14.13
N LYS A 625 -37.62 11.40 14.11
CA LYS A 625 -38.42 10.28 14.58
C LYS A 625 -37.52 9.11 14.91
N GLN A 626 -37.87 8.35 15.94
CA GLN A 626 -37.24 7.07 16.23
C GLN A 626 -38.32 6.01 16.44
N THR A 627 -38.17 4.84 15.82
CA THR A 627 -39.16 3.77 15.86
C THR A 627 -38.48 2.44 16.18
N LYS A 628 -38.95 1.75 17.23
CA LYS A 628 -38.53 0.37 17.49
C LYS A 628 -39.24 -0.56 16.49
N LEU A 629 -38.47 -1.27 15.66
CA LEU A 629 -39.00 -2.20 14.66
C LEU A 629 -39.21 -3.59 15.27
N THR A 630 -38.19 -4.09 16.00
CA THR A 630 -38.22 -5.37 16.70
C THR A 630 -37.41 -5.28 18.00
N ASP A 631 -37.35 -6.36 18.77
CA ASP A 631 -36.37 -6.45 19.86
C ASP A 631 -34.96 -6.44 19.29
N GLY A 632 -34.22 -5.36 19.58
CA GLY A 632 -32.84 -5.15 19.13
C GLY A 632 -32.67 -4.48 17.77
N VAL A 633 -33.74 -4.05 17.07
CA VAL A 633 -33.63 -3.32 15.80
C VAL A 633 -34.50 -2.06 15.81
N MET A 634 -33.92 -0.94 15.37
CA MET A 634 -34.56 0.37 15.38
C MET A 634 -34.45 1.05 14.01
N SER A 635 -35.37 1.97 13.76
CA SER A 635 -35.28 2.96 12.71
C SER A 635 -35.15 4.36 13.30
N ILE A 636 -34.34 5.22 12.69
CA ILE A 636 -34.18 6.62 13.08
C ILE A 636 -34.19 7.51 11.83
N ALA A 637 -35.06 8.51 11.83
CA ALA A 637 -35.14 9.55 10.82
C ALA A 637 -34.39 10.79 11.30
N ILE A 638 -33.49 11.31 10.47
CA ILE A 638 -32.62 12.45 10.75
C ILE A 638 -32.83 13.49 9.66
N GLN A 639 -32.99 14.75 10.04
CA GLN A 639 -32.95 15.87 9.13
C GLN A 639 -31.54 16.45 9.13
N ALA A 640 -30.87 16.46 7.98
CA ALA A 640 -29.55 17.04 7.79
C ALA A 640 -29.49 17.77 6.44
N ASP A 641 -28.88 18.96 6.42
CA ASP A 641 -28.75 19.78 5.21
C ASP A 641 -27.48 19.37 4.44
N GLN A 642 -27.54 18.19 3.82
CA GLN A 642 -26.43 17.61 3.05
C GLN A 642 -26.97 16.88 1.82
N PRO A 643 -26.32 16.96 0.65
CA PRO A 643 -26.74 16.22 -0.54
C PRO A 643 -26.44 14.73 -0.39
N TRP A 644 -27.37 13.89 -0.86
CA TRP A 644 -27.23 12.44 -0.94
C TRP A 644 -28.22 11.86 -1.96
N GLN A 645 -27.96 10.63 -2.38
CA GLN A 645 -28.83 9.86 -3.27
C GLN A 645 -29.08 8.44 -2.73
N VAL A 646 -30.12 7.79 -3.23
CA VAL A 646 -30.52 6.45 -2.79
C VAL A 646 -29.38 5.46 -3.00
N GLY A 647 -28.96 4.76 -1.94
CA GLY A 647 -27.80 3.85 -1.94
C GLY A 647 -26.55 4.41 -1.28
N ASP A 648 -26.53 5.70 -0.97
CA ASP A 648 -25.50 6.34 -0.13
C ASP A 648 -25.59 5.90 1.34
N TYR A 649 -24.56 6.26 2.09
CA TYR A 649 -24.49 6.04 3.52
C TYR A 649 -24.58 7.34 4.33
N LEU A 650 -25.01 7.22 5.58
CA LEU A 650 -24.84 8.25 6.60
C LEU A 650 -23.82 7.80 7.64
N ALA A 651 -22.72 8.54 7.75
CA ALA A 651 -21.77 8.41 8.84
C ALA A 651 -22.29 9.16 10.07
N ILE A 652 -22.38 8.49 11.20
CA ILE A 652 -22.76 9.06 12.50
C ILE A 652 -21.52 9.13 13.38
N LEU A 653 -21.20 10.31 13.90
CA LEU A 653 -20.18 10.45 14.94
C LEU A 653 -20.85 10.26 16.31
N PRO A 654 -20.59 9.14 17.03
CA PRO A 654 -21.32 8.84 18.25
C PRO A 654 -20.70 9.52 19.46
N LYS A 655 -21.41 9.44 20.58
CA LYS A 655 -20.91 9.80 21.92
C LYS A 655 -20.93 8.60 22.85
N ASN A 656 -20.01 8.54 23.81
CA ASN A 656 -20.12 7.54 24.87
C ASN A 656 -21.35 7.83 25.75
N PRO A 657 -22.08 6.79 26.22
CA PRO A 657 -23.17 6.98 27.16
C PRO A 657 -22.68 7.65 28.45
N ALA A 658 -23.50 8.55 29.01
CA ALA A 658 -23.19 9.25 30.26
C ALA A 658 -22.76 8.30 31.40
N SER A 659 -23.39 7.12 31.51
CA SER A 659 -23.04 6.10 32.50
C SER A 659 -21.61 5.56 32.35
N GLU A 660 -21.10 5.45 31.12
CA GLU A 660 -19.71 5.01 30.86
C GLU A 660 -18.71 6.14 31.13
N VAL A 661 -19.10 7.38 30.81
CA VAL A 661 -18.29 8.58 31.11
C VAL A 661 -18.12 8.73 32.62
N GLU A 662 -19.22 8.65 33.38
CA GLU A 662 -19.19 8.68 34.85
C GLU A 662 -18.34 7.56 35.43
N ARG A 663 -18.43 6.36 34.86
CA ARG A 663 -17.60 5.21 35.26
C ARG A 663 -16.12 5.48 35.01
N ALA A 664 -15.76 5.96 33.83
CA ALA A 664 -14.37 6.30 33.51
C ALA A 664 -13.84 7.42 34.40
N LEU A 665 -14.61 8.48 34.65
CA LEU A 665 -14.25 9.56 35.58
C LEU A 665 -13.91 9.01 36.98
N ARG A 666 -14.75 8.12 37.52
CA ARG A 666 -14.49 7.47 38.81
C ARG A 666 -13.22 6.63 38.80
N VAL A 667 -13.00 5.81 37.78
CA VAL A 667 -11.83 4.94 37.65
C VAL A 667 -10.53 5.75 37.51
N LEU A 668 -10.59 6.88 36.81
CA LEU A 668 -9.44 7.76 36.60
C LEU A 668 -9.21 8.76 37.75
N GLY A 669 -10.13 8.84 38.71
CA GLY A 669 -10.06 9.80 39.81
C GLY A 669 -10.27 11.26 39.39
N LEU A 670 -11.05 11.48 38.33
CA LEU A 670 -11.37 12.79 37.76
C LEU A 670 -12.79 13.22 38.14
N LYS A 671 -13.00 14.53 38.29
CA LYS A 671 -14.32 15.16 38.28
C LYS A 671 -14.67 15.55 36.85
N GLY A 672 -15.97 15.55 36.53
CA GLY A 672 -16.43 15.89 35.18
C GLY A 672 -15.97 17.26 34.69
N ASP A 673 -15.90 18.24 35.60
CA ASP A 673 -15.48 19.62 35.32
C ASP A 673 -13.95 19.84 35.36
N ASP A 674 -13.17 18.80 35.71
CA ASP A 674 -11.71 18.89 35.65
C ASP A 674 -11.29 19.15 34.20
N HIS A 675 -10.41 20.11 33.96
CA HIS A 675 -9.92 20.39 32.61
C HIS A 675 -8.71 19.52 32.32
N ILE A 676 -8.83 18.64 31.34
CA ILE A 676 -7.78 17.69 30.96
C ILE A 676 -7.40 17.89 29.50
N ARG A 677 -6.11 17.71 29.20
CA ARG A 677 -5.60 17.70 27.83
C ARG A 677 -5.47 16.26 27.36
N SER A 678 -6.07 15.96 26.21
CA SER A 678 -5.88 14.69 25.52
C SER A 678 -5.24 14.95 24.15
N PRO A 679 -4.29 14.12 23.69
CA PRO A 679 -3.76 14.21 22.32
C PRO A 679 -4.86 14.10 21.24
N MET A 680 -6.01 13.52 21.59
CA MET A 680 -7.13 13.29 20.67
C MET A 680 -8.16 14.44 20.67
N ALA A 681 -7.95 15.50 21.45
CA ALA A 681 -8.87 16.63 21.61
C ALA A 681 -8.18 17.96 21.21
N PRO A 682 -8.94 18.96 20.69
CA PRO A 682 -8.38 20.20 20.15
C PRO A 682 -7.78 21.16 21.20
N GLY A 683 -7.86 20.80 22.48
CA GLY A 683 -7.35 21.62 23.58
C GLY A 683 -7.70 21.02 24.95
N PRO A 684 -7.39 21.75 26.04
CA PRO A 684 -7.91 21.39 27.35
C PRO A 684 -9.43 21.56 27.36
N LEU A 685 -10.14 20.45 27.56
CA LEU A 685 -11.59 20.42 27.66
C LEU A 685 -11.97 19.81 29.02
N ARG A 686 -13.23 19.95 29.41
CA ARG A 686 -13.74 19.23 30.58
C ARG A 686 -13.52 17.74 30.38
N ALA A 687 -13.12 17.04 31.43
CA ALA A 687 -12.88 15.60 31.41
C ALA A 687 -14.12 14.85 30.91
N TRP A 688 -15.32 15.36 31.24
CA TRP A 688 -16.57 14.90 30.65
C TRP A 688 -16.55 14.96 29.12
N ASP A 689 -16.27 16.12 28.53
CA ASP A 689 -16.34 16.34 27.08
C ASP A 689 -15.30 15.47 26.34
N VAL A 690 -14.09 15.32 26.90
CA VAL A 690 -13.03 14.46 26.35
C VAL A 690 -13.46 12.99 26.33
N LEU A 691 -13.94 12.48 27.47
CA LEU A 691 -14.34 11.09 27.61
C LEU A 691 -15.66 10.80 26.88
N GLU A 692 -16.54 11.78 26.70
CA GLU A 692 -17.81 11.63 25.99
C GLU A 692 -17.61 11.61 24.47
N SER A 693 -16.85 12.58 23.94
CA SER A 693 -16.88 12.93 22.52
C SER A 693 -15.57 12.72 21.77
N TYR A 694 -14.47 12.38 22.44
CA TYR A 694 -13.15 12.26 21.78
C TYR A 694 -12.50 10.90 21.94
N LEU A 695 -12.70 10.19 23.05
CA LEU A 695 -12.05 8.91 23.33
C LEU A 695 -13.04 7.75 23.35
N GLU A 696 -12.63 6.55 22.92
CA GLU A 696 -13.49 5.37 22.97
C GLU A 696 -13.17 4.48 24.17
N LEU A 697 -14.09 4.44 25.13
CA LEU A 697 -13.88 3.85 26.46
C LEU A 697 -14.01 2.32 26.48
N GLY A 698 -14.76 1.76 25.53
CA GLY A 698 -15.15 0.36 25.48
C GLY A 698 -14.30 -0.53 24.57
N THR A 699 -13.23 -0.01 23.97
CA THR A 699 -12.36 -0.82 23.10
C THR A 699 -11.55 -1.83 23.91
N ILE A 700 -11.39 -3.05 23.38
CA ILE A 700 -10.57 -4.09 24.00
C ILE A 700 -9.15 -3.54 24.20
N ILE A 701 -8.62 -3.64 25.43
CA ILE A 701 -7.27 -3.17 25.77
C ILE A 701 -6.23 -3.89 24.90
N PRO A 702 -5.37 -3.18 24.14
CA PRO A 702 -4.32 -3.84 23.37
C PRO A 702 -3.31 -4.58 24.27
N LYS A 703 -2.85 -5.77 23.85
CA LYS A 703 -1.91 -6.61 24.62
C LYS A 703 -0.68 -5.86 25.12
N ARG A 704 -0.12 -4.95 24.30
CA ARG A 704 1.03 -4.10 24.69
C ARG A 704 0.79 -3.25 25.94
N TYR A 705 -0.44 -2.83 26.23
CA TYR A 705 -0.71 -2.06 27.45
C TYR A 705 -0.75 -2.96 28.68
N LEU A 706 -1.20 -4.22 28.54
CA LEU A 706 -1.12 -5.20 29.62
C LEU A 706 0.33 -5.55 30.00
N THR A 707 1.28 -5.40 29.08
CA THR A 707 2.71 -5.59 29.37
C THR A 707 3.39 -4.36 29.97
N ILE A 708 2.84 -3.15 29.78
CA ILE A 708 3.38 -1.89 30.31
C ILE A 708 2.76 -1.52 31.67
N LEU A 709 1.46 -1.75 31.86
CA LEU A 709 0.73 -1.45 33.11
C LEU A 709 1.39 -2.01 34.39
N PRO A 710 2.06 -3.19 34.40
CA PRO A 710 2.80 -3.68 35.55
C PRO A 710 3.79 -2.68 36.15
N LYS A 711 4.33 -1.74 35.36
CA LYS A 711 5.26 -0.70 35.83
C LYS A 711 4.65 0.23 36.89
N TRP A 712 3.33 0.42 36.85
CA TRP A 712 2.60 1.28 37.78
C TRP A 712 1.72 0.49 38.75
N ALA A 713 1.93 -0.83 38.82
CA ALA A 713 1.22 -1.73 39.72
C ALA A 713 2.00 -1.91 41.02
N LEU A 714 1.35 -1.72 42.17
CA LEU A 714 1.99 -1.98 43.47
C LEU A 714 2.09 -3.48 43.78
N SER A 715 1.03 -4.26 43.49
CA SER A 715 0.93 -5.69 43.84
C SER A 715 0.38 -6.55 42.70
N SER A 716 -0.28 -5.95 41.71
CA SER A 716 -0.97 -6.65 40.64
C SER A 716 -0.12 -6.94 39.40
N ALA A 717 1.18 -6.61 39.41
CA ALA A 717 2.08 -6.76 38.25
C ALA A 717 2.07 -8.18 37.64
N SER A 718 2.15 -9.22 38.47
CA SER A 718 2.15 -10.63 38.01
C SER A 718 0.79 -11.07 37.44
N ARG A 719 -0.31 -10.55 37.97
CA ARG A 719 -1.67 -10.84 37.48
C ARG A 719 -1.96 -10.16 36.15
N LEU A 720 -1.47 -8.93 35.97
CA LEU A 720 -1.52 -8.22 34.69
C LEU A 720 -0.68 -8.93 33.61
N ALA A 721 0.52 -9.39 33.96
CA ALA A 721 1.36 -10.19 33.07
C ALA A 721 0.66 -11.48 32.64
N ALA A 722 0.04 -12.21 33.58
CA ALA A 722 -0.73 -13.42 33.26
C ALA A 722 -1.93 -13.15 32.33
N MET A 723 -2.55 -11.97 32.42
CA MET A 723 -3.59 -11.56 31.46
C MET A 723 -3.03 -11.23 30.07
N ALA A 724 -1.79 -10.75 29.99
CA ALA A 724 -1.12 -10.57 28.70
C ALA A 724 -0.77 -11.93 28.06
N ASP A 725 -0.43 -12.93 28.88
CA ASP A 725 -0.17 -14.29 28.44
C ASP A 725 -1.46 -14.98 27.95
N ASP A 726 -2.56 -14.91 28.72
CA ASP A 726 -3.89 -15.37 28.32
C ASP A 726 -4.76 -14.26 27.70
N TYR A 727 -4.24 -13.64 26.65
CA TYR A 727 -4.95 -12.58 25.95
C TYR A 727 -6.21 -13.07 25.22
N ALA A 728 -6.34 -14.38 24.98
CA ALA A 728 -7.54 -14.98 24.39
C ALA A 728 -8.77 -14.78 25.30
N THR A 729 -8.61 -15.02 26.60
CA THR A 729 -9.67 -14.75 27.59
C THR A 729 -10.02 -13.26 27.67
N VAL A 730 -9.02 -12.37 27.59
CA VAL A 730 -9.23 -10.91 27.54
C VAL A 730 -10.10 -10.51 26.33
N ARG A 731 -9.84 -11.10 25.16
CA ARG A 731 -10.64 -10.89 23.94
C ARG A 731 -12.06 -11.45 24.08
N LEU A 732 -12.21 -12.65 24.61
CA LEU A 732 -13.51 -13.30 24.84
C LEU A 732 -14.39 -12.49 25.80
N GLN A 733 -13.79 -11.97 26.88
CA GLN A 733 -14.47 -11.11 27.86
C GLN A 733 -14.63 -9.65 27.38
N ARG A 734 -13.93 -9.30 26.28
CA ARG A 734 -13.85 -7.96 25.68
C ARG A 734 -13.49 -6.87 26.71
N LEU A 735 -12.46 -7.10 27.52
CA LEU A 735 -12.05 -6.16 28.58
C LEU A 735 -11.39 -4.91 27.99
N SER A 736 -11.86 -3.72 28.38
CA SER A 736 -11.27 -2.43 28.04
C SER A 736 -10.18 -1.99 29.01
N LEU A 737 -9.46 -0.90 28.68
CA LEU A 737 -8.50 -0.30 29.60
C LEU A 737 -9.17 0.17 30.90
N ILE A 738 -10.38 0.74 30.79
CA ILE A 738 -11.16 1.15 31.96
C ILE A 738 -11.59 -0.07 32.79
N ASP A 739 -11.98 -1.19 32.15
CA ASP A 739 -12.31 -2.43 32.86
C ASP A 739 -11.10 -2.98 33.64
N VAL A 740 -9.91 -2.92 33.05
CA VAL A 740 -8.66 -3.37 33.69
C VAL A 740 -8.28 -2.48 34.87
N LEU A 741 -8.31 -1.15 34.70
CA LEU A 741 -7.99 -0.21 35.79
C LEU A 741 -9.00 -0.29 36.93
N GLU A 742 -10.29 -0.53 36.63
CA GLU A 742 -11.31 -0.78 37.65
C GLU A 742 -11.07 -2.11 38.40
N ARG A 743 -10.66 -3.16 37.68
CA ARG A 743 -10.36 -4.48 38.26
C ARG A 743 -9.09 -4.49 39.11
N PHE A 744 -8.13 -3.60 38.83
CA PHE A 744 -6.86 -3.49 39.55
C PHE A 744 -6.61 -2.05 40.04
N PRO A 745 -7.28 -1.61 41.13
CA PRO A 745 -7.16 -0.22 41.63
C PRO A 745 -5.77 0.19 42.14
N ASP A 746 -4.87 -0.79 42.35
CA ASP A 746 -3.48 -0.55 42.75
C ASP A 746 -2.56 -0.20 41.57
N VAL A 747 -3.10 -0.19 40.34
CA VAL A 747 -2.40 0.15 39.10
C VAL A 747 -2.69 1.61 38.76
N ARG A 748 -1.71 2.49 38.93
CA ARG A 748 -1.90 3.96 38.80
C ARG A 748 -0.98 4.58 37.74
N PRO A 749 -1.24 4.33 36.44
CA PRO A 749 -0.50 4.99 35.38
C PRO A 749 -0.76 6.51 35.37
N PRO A 750 0.21 7.33 34.94
CA PRO A 750 -0.01 8.76 34.73
C PRO A 750 -1.19 9.00 33.77
N LEU A 751 -2.03 10.00 34.06
CA LEU A 751 -3.24 10.29 33.28
C LEU A 751 -2.96 10.45 31.79
N GLY A 752 -1.88 11.14 31.42
CA GLY A 752 -1.48 11.30 30.01
C GLY A 752 -1.23 9.98 29.28
N HIS A 753 -0.68 8.97 29.96
CA HIS A 753 -0.50 7.63 29.38
C HIS A 753 -1.84 6.93 29.14
N VAL A 754 -2.81 7.13 30.03
CA VAL A 754 -4.15 6.56 29.88
C VAL A 754 -4.90 7.22 28.72
N LEU A 755 -4.86 8.56 28.65
CA LEU A 755 -5.52 9.32 27.58
C LEU A 755 -4.90 9.02 26.20
N TYR A 756 -3.58 8.78 26.14
CA TYR A 756 -2.90 8.34 24.91
C TYR A 756 -3.23 6.89 24.53
N ALA A 757 -3.48 6.02 25.51
CA ALA A 757 -3.81 4.61 25.26
C ALA A 757 -5.24 4.39 24.76
N LEU A 758 -6.14 5.34 25.02
CA LEU A 758 -7.52 5.29 24.54
C LEU A 758 -7.60 5.79 23.09
N PRO A 759 -8.18 4.99 22.17
CA PRO A 759 -8.30 5.41 20.77
C PRO A 759 -9.35 6.52 20.62
N ARG A 760 -9.24 7.31 19.54
CA ARG A 760 -10.24 8.32 19.19
C ARG A 760 -11.59 7.69 18.87
N ILE A 761 -12.69 8.33 19.25
CA ILE A 761 -14.03 7.91 18.84
C ILE A 761 -14.16 8.03 17.31
N ARG A 762 -14.68 6.99 16.67
CA ARG A 762 -14.81 6.93 15.19
C ARG A 762 -16.25 7.07 14.74
N ALA A 763 -16.45 7.67 13.58
CA ALA A 763 -17.76 7.68 12.92
C ALA A 763 -18.15 6.27 12.46
N ARG A 764 -19.44 5.96 12.51
CA ARG A 764 -20.01 4.68 12.08
C ARG A 764 -20.94 4.89 10.91
N GLN A 765 -20.77 4.08 9.87
CA GLN A 765 -21.51 4.17 8.64
C GLN A 765 -22.76 3.29 8.68
N TYR A 766 -23.87 3.82 8.17
CA TYR A 766 -25.14 3.12 8.03
C TYR A 766 -25.73 3.37 6.63
N SER A 767 -26.24 2.33 5.96
CA SER A 767 -26.93 2.49 4.68
C SER A 767 -28.21 3.30 4.86
N ILE A 768 -28.41 4.30 4.01
CA ILE A 768 -29.61 5.12 4.03
C ILE A 768 -30.78 4.27 3.50
N ALA A 769 -31.88 4.27 4.26
CA ALA A 769 -33.03 3.39 4.06
C ALA A 769 -34.28 4.10 3.49
N SER A 770 -34.09 5.24 2.83
CA SER A 770 -35.16 6.13 2.38
C SER A 770 -34.78 6.85 1.08
N THR A 771 -35.68 7.68 0.58
CA THR A 771 -35.49 8.56 -0.59
C THR A 771 -35.43 10.03 -0.17
N PRO A 772 -34.68 10.90 -0.87
CA PRO A 772 -34.65 12.33 -0.59
C PRO A 772 -36.07 12.95 -0.60
N PRO A 773 -36.35 13.95 0.27
CA PRO A 773 -35.41 14.60 1.20
C PRO A 773 -35.25 13.88 2.57
N GLY A 774 -36.02 12.82 2.85
CA GLY A 774 -36.02 12.18 4.16
C GLY A 774 -34.86 11.22 4.33
N LEU A 775 -34.04 11.39 5.38
CA LEU A 775 -32.90 10.51 5.68
C LEU A 775 -33.26 9.59 6.86
N GLU A 776 -33.41 8.29 6.58
CA GLU A 776 -33.78 7.29 7.58
C GLU A 776 -32.75 6.16 7.60
N LEU A 777 -32.38 5.68 8.79
CA LEU A 777 -31.47 4.55 8.99
C LEU A 777 -32.22 3.39 9.63
N THR A 778 -31.84 2.15 9.29
CA THR A 778 -32.30 0.94 9.97
C THR A 778 -31.10 0.19 10.53
N TYR A 779 -31.04 0.00 11.86
CA TYR A 779 -29.85 -0.53 12.53
C TYR A 779 -30.17 -1.46 13.70
N SER A 780 -29.23 -2.36 14.01
CA SER A 780 -29.30 -3.24 15.18
C SER A 780 -28.64 -2.59 16.39
N VAL A 781 -29.20 -2.78 17.58
CA VAL A 781 -28.66 -2.29 18.85
C VAL A 781 -27.78 -3.35 19.49
N HIS A 782 -26.48 -3.09 19.55
CA HIS A 782 -25.51 -4.00 20.16
C HIS A 782 -25.25 -3.63 21.62
N GLU A 783 -25.16 -4.64 22.49
CA GLU A 783 -25.01 -4.44 23.94
C GLU A 783 -23.76 -3.65 24.33
N ARG A 784 -22.63 -3.79 23.60
CA ARG A 784 -21.40 -3.00 23.80
C ARG A 784 -21.09 -2.06 22.62
N GLY A 785 -22.05 -1.82 21.72
CA GLY A 785 -21.83 -0.96 20.55
C GLY A 785 -22.03 0.51 20.89
N VAL A 786 -20.96 1.32 20.83
CA VAL A 786 -21.01 2.76 21.16
C VAL A 786 -22.01 3.49 20.25
N ALA A 787 -21.87 3.37 18.92
CA ALA A 787 -22.74 4.07 17.98
C ALA A 787 -24.20 3.61 18.01
N SER A 788 -24.45 2.30 18.07
CA SER A 788 -25.81 1.77 18.08
C SER A 788 -26.56 2.11 19.36
N ARG A 789 -25.85 2.14 20.51
CA ARG A 789 -26.45 2.55 21.80
C ARG A 789 -26.64 4.05 21.87
N TYR A 790 -25.68 4.82 21.36
CA TYR A 790 -25.84 6.26 21.21
C TYR A 790 -27.08 6.59 20.40
N LEU A 791 -27.21 6.04 19.18
CA LEU A 791 -28.40 6.23 18.35
C LEU A 791 -29.67 5.79 19.06
N ALA A 792 -29.67 4.63 19.73
CA ALA A 792 -30.82 4.14 20.50
C ALA A 792 -31.19 5.00 21.72
N SER A 793 -30.25 5.81 22.23
CA SER A 793 -30.50 6.74 23.33
C SER A 793 -31.10 8.08 22.91
N LEU A 794 -31.02 8.42 21.61
CA LEU A 794 -31.54 9.68 21.09
C LEU A 794 -33.08 9.68 21.06
N SER A 795 -33.65 10.84 21.37
CA SER A 795 -35.07 11.16 21.32
C SER A 795 -35.38 12.15 20.19
N GLU A 796 -36.67 12.30 19.85
CA GLU A 796 -37.11 13.31 18.88
C GLU A 796 -36.67 14.72 19.32
N GLY A 797 -36.08 15.46 18.39
CA GLY A 797 -35.51 16.78 18.62
C GLY A 797 -34.01 16.79 18.96
N ASP A 798 -33.42 15.66 19.34
CA ASP A 798 -32.00 15.59 19.69
C ASP A 798 -31.10 15.89 18.50
N ALA A 799 -29.92 16.45 18.79
CA ALA A 799 -28.92 16.76 17.79
C ALA A 799 -27.94 15.59 17.63
N VAL A 800 -27.57 15.29 16.39
CA VAL A 800 -26.65 14.21 16.03
C VAL A 800 -25.66 14.70 14.99
N LEU A 801 -24.36 14.48 15.22
CA LEU A 801 -23.35 14.79 14.21
C LEU A 801 -23.34 13.71 13.15
N CYS A 802 -23.59 14.11 11.91
CA CYS A 802 -23.70 13.19 10.80
C CYS A 802 -23.09 13.75 9.52
N ALA A 803 -22.71 12.86 8.61
CA ALA A 803 -22.13 13.21 7.32
C ALA A 803 -22.52 12.22 6.22
N THR A 804 -23.00 12.70 5.08
CA THR A 804 -23.33 11.83 3.95
C THR A 804 -22.04 11.29 3.31
N ARG A 805 -22.07 10.04 2.86
CA ARG A 805 -20.95 9.35 2.20
C ARG A 805 -21.46 8.69 0.94
N ARG A 806 -20.80 8.99 -0.19
CA ARG A 806 -21.17 8.44 -1.50
C ARG A 806 -20.85 6.94 -1.57
N SER A 807 -21.64 6.23 -2.36
CA SER A 807 -21.52 4.79 -2.59
C SER A 807 -21.45 4.49 -4.09
N THR A 808 -21.10 3.25 -4.47
CA THR A 808 -21.35 2.71 -5.83
C THR A 808 -22.58 1.79 -5.86
N PHE A 809 -23.20 1.57 -4.69
CA PHE A 809 -24.35 0.70 -4.47
C PHE A 809 -25.67 1.45 -4.72
N HIS A 810 -25.89 1.85 -5.97
CA HIS A 810 -27.08 2.59 -6.42
C HIS A 810 -28.06 1.69 -7.17
N PRO A 811 -29.38 2.02 -7.18
CA PRO A 811 -30.34 1.25 -7.95
C PRO A 811 -29.99 1.31 -9.46
N PRO A 812 -30.18 0.21 -10.21
CA PRO A 812 -29.99 0.22 -11.66
C PRO A 812 -31.05 1.10 -12.33
N PRO A 813 -30.88 1.48 -13.61
CA PRO A 813 -31.90 2.20 -14.37
C PRO A 813 -33.29 1.59 -14.20
N ALA A 814 -34.31 2.45 -14.10
CA ALA A 814 -35.65 2.05 -13.69
C ALA A 814 -36.25 0.92 -14.56
N GLN A 815 -35.87 0.85 -15.84
CA GLN A 815 -36.34 -0.14 -16.82
C GLN A 815 -35.76 -1.55 -16.58
N ASN A 816 -34.62 -1.68 -15.88
CA ASN A 816 -33.96 -2.95 -15.66
C ASN A 816 -34.69 -3.74 -14.56
N THR A 817 -34.68 -5.06 -14.65
CA THR A 817 -35.15 -5.91 -13.54
C THR A 817 -34.14 -5.86 -12.40
N LEU A 818 -34.61 -5.58 -11.19
CA LEU A 818 -33.83 -5.49 -9.95
C LEU A 818 -34.18 -6.67 -9.05
N VAL A 819 -33.18 -7.47 -8.70
CA VAL A 819 -33.32 -8.62 -7.79
C VAL A 819 -32.42 -8.41 -6.58
N MET A 820 -33.02 -8.34 -5.40
CA MET A 820 -32.35 -7.98 -4.15
C MET A 820 -32.35 -9.16 -3.17
N PHE A 821 -31.26 -9.36 -2.45
CA PHE A 821 -31.08 -10.40 -1.45
C PHE A 821 -30.68 -9.77 -0.13
N ALA A 822 -31.55 -9.84 0.88
CA ALA A 822 -31.27 -9.29 2.21
C ALA A 822 -31.60 -10.26 3.35
N ALA A 823 -30.91 -10.08 4.47
CA ALA A 823 -31.28 -10.66 5.75
C ALA A 823 -31.18 -9.62 6.87
N GLY A 824 -32.17 -9.61 7.77
CA GLY A 824 -32.19 -8.68 8.91
C GLY A 824 -32.09 -7.22 8.46
N THR A 825 -31.15 -6.47 9.03
CA THR A 825 -30.93 -5.04 8.72
C THR A 825 -30.34 -4.79 7.34
N GLY A 826 -29.91 -5.82 6.60
CA GLY A 826 -29.51 -5.70 5.20
C GLY A 826 -30.63 -5.25 4.27
N ILE A 827 -31.87 -5.14 4.76
CA ILE A 827 -32.98 -4.51 4.02
C ILE A 827 -32.83 -3.00 3.85
N ALA A 828 -31.98 -2.34 4.66
CA ALA A 828 -31.85 -0.89 4.73
C ALA A 828 -31.72 -0.24 3.33
N PRO A 829 -30.68 -0.49 2.53
CA PRO A 829 -30.56 0.16 1.22
C PRO A 829 -31.71 -0.21 0.27
N PHE A 830 -32.22 -1.44 0.35
CA PHE A 830 -33.31 -1.91 -0.51
C PHE A 830 -34.64 -1.25 -0.22
N ARG A 831 -34.88 -0.80 1.01
CA ARG A 831 -36.04 0.03 1.32
C ARG A 831 -36.02 1.33 0.51
N GLY A 832 -34.85 1.99 0.42
CA GLY A 832 -34.65 3.15 -0.44
C GLY A 832 -34.85 2.84 -1.93
N PHE A 833 -34.29 1.72 -2.40
CA PHE A 833 -34.40 1.31 -3.82
C PHE A 833 -35.86 1.07 -4.23
N ILE A 834 -36.62 0.36 -3.40
CA ILE A 834 -38.03 0.06 -3.66
C ILE A 834 -38.86 1.35 -3.61
N ALA A 835 -38.59 2.24 -2.63
CA ALA A 835 -39.27 3.53 -2.54
C ALA A 835 -39.01 4.40 -3.77
N GLU A 836 -37.78 4.48 -4.28
CA GLU A 836 -37.47 5.22 -5.51
C GLU A 836 -38.23 4.66 -6.72
N ARG A 837 -38.25 3.33 -6.87
CA ARG A 837 -39.02 2.68 -7.95
C ARG A 837 -40.52 2.89 -7.82
N ALA A 838 -41.05 2.89 -6.61
CA ALA A 838 -42.45 3.19 -6.34
C ALA A 838 -42.80 4.61 -6.81
N GLU A 839 -41.95 5.58 -6.52
CA GLU A 839 -42.17 6.98 -6.89
C GLU A 839 -42.06 7.19 -8.41
N ARG A 840 -41.07 6.58 -9.07
CA ARG A 840 -40.96 6.60 -10.54
C ARG A 840 -42.18 5.98 -11.23
N ALA A 841 -42.65 4.84 -10.74
CA ALA A 841 -43.87 4.20 -11.24
C ALA A 841 -45.10 5.10 -11.05
N ARG A 842 -45.19 5.81 -9.91
CA ARG A 842 -46.25 6.80 -9.65
C ARG A 842 -46.21 7.98 -10.61
N LEU A 843 -45.02 8.39 -11.05
CA LEU A 843 -44.81 9.43 -12.06
C LEU A 843 -45.06 8.93 -13.51
N GLY A 844 -45.42 7.66 -13.70
CA GLY A 844 -45.73 7.08 -15.01
C GLY A 844 -44.51 6.57 -15.78
N GLU A 845 -43.34 6.50 -15.16
CA GLU A 845 -42.17 5.87 -15.77
C GLU A 845 -42.36 4.36 -15.89
N LYS A 846 -41.92 3.77 -17.00
CA LYS A 846 -41.92 2.32 -17.18
C LYS A 846 -40.80 1.70 -16.34
N THR A 847 -41.15 0.92 -15.33
CA THR A 847 -40.21 0.22 -14.45
C THR A 847 -40.10 -1.27 -14.81
N GLY A 848 -38.90 -1.84 -14.66
CA GLY A 848 -38.66 -3.28 -14.71
C GLY A 848 -39.12 -3.99 -13.43
N GLY A 849 -39.08 -5.32 -13.43
CA GLY A 849 -39.48 -6.11 -12.25
C GLY A 849 -38.62 -5.79 -11.03
N THR A 850 -39.22 -5.80 -9.83
CA THR A 850 -38.51 -5.55 -8.57
C THR A 850 -38.79 -6.70 -7.60
N VAL A 851 -37.76 -7.48 -7.29
CA VAL A 851 -37.88 -8.72 -6.50
C VAL A 851 -37.00 -8.61 -5.26
N LEU A 852 -37.52 -8.98 -4.09
CA LEU A 852 -36.76 -9.01 -2.83
C LEU A 852 -36.83 -10.40 -2.19
N TYR A 853 -35.70 -11.10 -2.16
CA TYR A 853 -35.49 -12.25 -1.29
C TYR A 853 -35.10 -11.77 0.10
N TYR A 854 -35.93 -12.07 1.11
CA TYR A 854 -35.74 -11.53 2.45
C TYR A 854 -35.72 -12.58 3.56
N GLY A 855 -34.60 -12.66 4.30
CA GLY A 855 -34.41 -13.53 5.44
C GLY A 855 -34.74 -12.88 6.77
N ALA A 856 -35.63 -13.51 7.54
CA ALA A 856 -35.96 -13.15 8.92
C ALA A 856 -35.96 -14.38 9.84
N ARG A 857 -35.99 -14.15 11.17
CA ARG A 857 -36.12 -15.23 12.16
C ARG A 857 -37.50 -15.86 12.10
N ASP A 858 -38.53 -15.02 12.21
CA ASP A 858 -39.93 -15.37 12.14
C ASP A 858 -40.73 -14.17 11.59
N ALA A 859 -42.05 -14.29 11.51
CA ALA A 859 -42.91 -13.25 10.94
C ALA A 859 -42.91 -11.93 11.74
N ALA A 860 -42.57 -11.95 13.03
CA ALA A 860 -42.45 -10.76 13.86
C ALA A 860 -41.12 -10.02 13.63
N HIS A 861 -40.12 -10.70 13.08
CA HIS A 861 -38.81 -10.13 12.77
C HIS A 861 -38.69 -9.65 11.31
N VAL A 862 -39.79 -9.59 10.56
CA VAL A 862 -39.78 -8.96 9.24
C VAL A 862 -39.81 -7.44 9.44
N LEU A 863 -38.67 -6.80 9.19
CA LEU A 863 -38.54 -5.34 9.31
C LEU A 863 -39.40 -4.64 8.24
N HIS A 864 -39.98 -3.49 8.60
CA HIS A 864 -40.80 -2.67 7.70
C HIS A 864 -41.99 -3.40 7.05
N ASP A 865 -42.53 -4.43 7.72
CA ASP A 865 -43.55 -5.34 7.18
C ASP A 865 -44.78 -4.62 6.56
N VAL A 866 -45.31 -3.61 7.24
CA VAL A 866 -46.50 -2.88 6.78
C VAL A 866 -46.26 -2.21 5.42
N GLU A 867 -45.07 -1.62 5.24
CA GLU A 867 -44.68 -0.92 4.03
C GLU A 867 -44.36 -1.91 2.90
N LEU A 868 -43.62 -2.99 3.18
CA LEU A 868 -43.35 -4.03 2.19
C LEU A 868 -44.65 -4.60 1.61
N ARG A 869 -45.67 -4.85 2.44
CA ARG A 869 -47.00 -5.31 1.97
C ARG A 869 -47.75 -4.26 1.18
N HIS A 870 -47.52 -2.99 1.47
CA HIS A 870 -48.11 -1.92 0.68
C HIS A 870 -47.52 -1.95 -0.73
N TRP A 871 -46.20 -2.05 -0.89
CA TRP A 871 -45.57 -2.18 -2.21
C TRP A 871 -45.95 -3.46 -2.96
N VAL A 872 -46.11 -4.58 -2.25
CA VAL A 872 -46.61 -5.83 -2.85
C VAL A 872 -48.03 -5.66 -3.39
N ARG A 873 -48.95 -5.05 -2.62
CA ARG A 873 -50.35 -4.85 -3.04
C ARG A 873 -50.48 -3.90 -4.25
N ASN A 874 -49.58 -2.94 -4.37
CA ASN A 874 -49.56 -2.00 -5.49
C ASN A 874 -48.75 -2.50 -6.70
N GLY A 875 -48.26 -3.74 -6.67
CA GLY A 875 -47.49 -4.33 -7.78
C GLY A 875 -46.09 -3.75 -7.97
N VAL A 876 -45.58 -2.98 -7.00
CA VAL A 876 -44.23 -2.40 -7.03
C VAL A 876 -43.17 -3.45 -6.67
N LEU A 877 -43.50 -4.37 -5.76
CA LEU A 877 -42.55 -5.33 -5.18
C LEU A 877 -43.08 -6.76 -5.26
N GLU A 878 -42.23 -7.68 -5.73
CA GLU A 878 -42.39 -9.11 -5.51
C GLU A 878 -41.56 -9.55 -4.31
N LEU A 879 -42.23 -9.82 -3.18
CA LEU A 879 -41.55 -10.23 -1.93
C LEU A 879 -41.44 -11.75 -1.83
N ARG A 880 -40.20 -12.24 -1.67
CA ARG A 880 -39.83 -13.66 -1.53
C ARG A 880 -39.21 -13.94 -0.15
N PRO A 881 -40.00 -14.03 0.93
CA PRO A 881 -39.47 -14.15 2.28
C PRO A 881 -39.06 -15.59 2.64
N THR A 882 -38.10 -15.73 3.56
CA THR A 882 -37.70 -16.98 4.22
C THR A 882 -37.61 -16.79 5.72
N LEU A 883 -38.13 -17.74 6.51
CA LEU A 883 -38.15 -17.69 7.96
C LEU A 883 -37.30 -18.82 8.55
N SER A 884 -36.23 -18.48 9.26
CA SER A 884 -35.27 -19.46 9.76
C SER A 884 -35.73 -20.24 11.00
N ARG A 885 -36.74 -19.74 11.73
CA ARG A 885 -37.19 -20.28 13.03
C ARG A 885 -38.71 -20.55 13.13
N ALA A 886 -39.50 -20.35 12.07
CA ALA A 886 -40.97 -20.44 12.13
C ALA A 886 -41.57 -21.40 11.09
N GLU A 887 -42.70 -22.05 11.44
CA GLU A 887 -43.32 -23.12 10.64
C GLU A 887 -44.73 -22.78 10.05
N ARG A 888 -45.32 -21.58 10.24
CA ARG A 888 -46.70 -21.24 9.76
C ARG A 888 -46.92 -19.77 9.31
N PRO A 889 -47.94 -19.47 8.47
CA PRO A 889 -47.81 -18.46 7.41
C PRO A 889 -48.48 -17.11 7.71
N LYS A 890 -47.67 -16.05 7.75
CA LYS A 890 -48.10 -14.69 7.38
C LYS A 890 -47.75 -14.36 5.91
N TYR A 891 -46.91 -15.20 5.31
CA TYR A 891 -46.40 -15.09 3.94
C TYR A 891 -46.49 -16.44 3.24
N LYS A 892 -46.45 -16.41 1.91
CA LYS A 892 -46.27 -17.60 1.08
C LYS A 892 -44.81 -18.05 1.16
N LEU A 893 -44.56 -19.10 1.95
CA LEU A 893 -43.24 -19.72 2.14
C LEU A 893 -43.08 -20.91 1.18
N VAL A 894 -41.84 -21.20 0.81
CA VAL A 894 -41.48 -22.39 0.03
C VAL A 894 -41.06 -23.48 1.02
N GLU A 895 -41.65 -24.67 0.88
CA GLU A 895 -41.35 -25.81 1.76
C GLU A 895 -39.85 -26.15 1.72
N GLY A 896 -39.27 -26.47 2.88
CA GLY A 896 -37.84 -26.78 3.03
C GLY A 896 -36.88 -25.59 2.99
N CYS A 897 -37.34 -24.37 2.67
CA CYS A 897 -36.46 -23.20 2.53
C CYS A 897 -36.44 -22.35 3.82
N ARG A 898 -35.35 -22.41 4.58
CA ARG A 898 -35.20 -21.67 5.86
C ARG A 898 -34.41 -20.37 5.71
N TYR A 899 -33.48 -20.34 4.76
CA TYR A 899 -32.64 -19.21 4.43
C TYR A 899 -32.81 -18.79 2.97
N VAL A 900 -32.40 -17.56 2.65
CA VAL A 900 -32.53 -16.99 1.31
C VAL A 900 -31.87 -17.88 0.26
N GLN A 901 -30.66 -18.38 0.51
CA GLN A 901 -29.95 -19.27 -0.41
C GLN A 901 -30.68 -20.59 -0.67
N ASP A 902 -31.46 -21.10 0.29
CA ASP A 902 -32.28 -22.31 0.11
C ASP A 902 -33.39 -22.03 -0.90
N ARG A 903 -34.07 -20.89 -0.73
CA ARG A 903 -35.15 -20.46 -1.62
C ARG A 903 -34.64 -20.10 -3.00
N MET A 904 -33.49 -19.44 -3.09
CA MET A 904 -32.80 -19.19 -4.36
C MET A 904 -32.57 -20.50 -5.12
N TRP A 905 -32.08 -21.54 -4.43
CA TRP A 905 -31.86 -22.84 -5.05
C TRP A 905 -33.17 -23.50 -5.51
N ALA A 906 -34.22 -23.44 -4.68
CA ALA A 906 -35.53 -23.98 -5.04
C ALA A 906 -36.15 -23.28 -6.26
N GLU A 907 -35.93 -21.97 -6.39
CA GLU A 907 -36.46 -21.11 -7.46
C GLU A 907 -35.39 -20.77 -8.52
N ARG A 908 -34.35 -21.59 -8.64
CA ARG A 908 -33.19 -21.30 -9.49
C ARG A 908 -33.50 -21.06 -10.97
N THR A 909 -34.60 -21.63 -11.49
CA THR A 909 -35.07 -21.39 -12.85
C THR A 909 -35.39 -19.91 -13.12
N ASP A 910 -35.97 -19.22 -12.14
CA ASP A 910 -36.27 -17.79 -12.25
C ASP A 910 -34.97 -16.98 -12.25
N ILE A 911 -34.02 -17.36 -11.39
CA ILE A 911 -32.71 -16.72 -11.29
C ILE A 911 -31.93 -16.90 -12.59
N SER A 912 -31.92 -18.09 -13.18
CA SER A 912 -31.33 -18.36 -14.49
C SER A 912 -31.97 -17.50 -15.59
N ALA A 913 -33.30 -17.39 -15.62
CA ALA A 913 -33.99 -16.54 -16.58
C ALA A 913 -33.64 -15.05 -16.41
N TRP A 914 -33.47 -14.58 -15.18
CA TRP A 914 -33.02 -13.19 -14.90
C TRP A 914 -31.55 -12.96 -15.25
N LEU A 915 -30.69 -13.96 -15.06
CA LEU A 915 -29.29 -13.90 -15.49
C LEU A 915 -29.20 -13.70 -17.00
N GLU A 916 -29.94 -14.49 -17.76
CA GLU A 916 -30.07 -14.38 -19.22
C GLU A 916 -30.72 -13.06 -19.66
N GLY A 917 -31.77 -12.63 -18.95
CA GLY A 917 -32.56 -11.44 -19.26
C GLY A 917 -31.93 -10.11 -18.89
N GLY A 918 -30.66 -10.07 -18.47
CA GLY A 918 -29.98 -8.81 -18.20
C GLY A 918 -30.32 -8.18 -16.84
N ALA A 919 -30.91 -8.93 -15.89
CA ALA A 919 -31.25 -8.38 -14.58
C ALA A 919 -30.00 -7.94 -13.79
N ALA A 920 -30.22 -7.01 -12.86
CA ALA A 920 -29.22 -6.55 -11.91
C ALA A 920 -29.53 -7.11 -10.51
N PHE A 921 -28.50 -7.65 -9.87
CA PHE A 921 -28.54 -8.40 -8.64
C PHE A 921 -27.81 -7.65 -7.52
N TYR A 922 -28.45 -7.53 -6.38
CA TYR A 922 -27.91 -6.79 -5.24
C TYR A 922 -28.01 -7.61 -3.97
N THR A 923 -26.92 -7.72 -3.21
CA THR A 923 -26.91 -8.45 -1.94
C THR A 923 -26.54 -7.51 -0.81
N CYS A 924 -27.30 -7.48 0.28
CA CYS A 924 -26.96 -6.70 1.47
C CYS A 924 -27.22 -7.48 2.76
N GLY A 925 -26.23 -7.51 3.66
CA GLY A 925 -26.33 -8.23 4.93
C GLY A 925 -24.98 -8.63 5.51
N GLY A 926 -24.98 -9.59 6.44
CA GLY A 926 -23.76 -10.10 7.05
C GLY A 926 -22.89 -10.91 6.09
N THR A 927 -21.59 -11.02 6.37
CA THR A 927 -20.61 -11.72 5.51
C THR A 927 -20.97 -13.17 5.20
N GLU A 928 -21.42 -13.94 6.21
CA GLU A 928 -21.84 -15.33 6.01
C GLU A 928 -23.06 -15.45 5.08
N PHE A 929 -24.00 -14.50 5.19
CA PHE A 929 -25.18 -14.44 4.33
C PHE A 929 -24.79 -14.13 2.89
N ALA A 930 -23.96 -13.10 2.66
CA ALA A 930 -23.54 -12.71 1.32
C ALA A 930 -22.71 -13.82 0.63
N SER A 931 -21.85 -14.51 1.39
CA SER A 931 -21.12 -15.68 0.90
C SER A 931 -22.07 -16.82 0.50
N GLY A 932 -23.11 -17.08 1.30
CA GLY A 932 -24.14 -18.07 0.99
C GLY A 932 -24.91 -17.77 -0.31
N VAL A 933 -25.28 -16.50 -0.51
CA VAL A 933 -25.93 -16.02 -1.75
C VAL A 933 -25.01 -16.22 -2.96
N ARG A 934 -23.73 -15.79 -2.86
CA ARG A 934 -22.74 -15.94 -3.94
C ARG A 934 -22.52 -17.42 -4.31
N LYS A 935 -22.32 -18.30 -3.32
CA LYS A 935 -22.18 -19.75 -3.54
C LYS A 935 -23.39 -20.34 -4.25
N CYS A 936 -24.60 -19.85 -3.91
CA CYS A 936 -25.81 -20.30 -4.58
C CYS A 936 -25.84 -19.85 -6.05
N PHE A 937 -25.46 -18.60 -6.36
CA PHE A 937 -25.29 -18.15 -7.75
C PHE A 937 -24.30 -19.00 -8.53
N THR A 938 -23.09 -19.22 -8.00
CA THR A 938 -22.07 -20.08 -8.64
C THR A 938 -22.65 -21.47 -8.93
N ARG A 939 -23.40 -22.05 -7.98
CA ARG A 939 -24.03 -23.36 -8.15
C ARG A 939 -25.11 -23.36 -9.24
N ILE A 940 -25.92 -22.30 -9.33
CA ILE A 940 -26.97 -22.16 -10.36
C ILE A 940 -26.32 -22.02 -11.74
N ILE A 941 -25.25 -21.24 -11.85
CA ILE A 941 -24.48 -21.07 -13.10
C ILE A 941 -23.83 -22.40 -13.49
N ALA A 942 -23.24 -23.12 -12.54
CA ALA A 942 -22.61 -24.43 -12.77
C ALA A 942 -23.57 -25.49 -13.32
N GLU A 943 -24.86 -25.46 -12.92
CA GLU A 943 -25.88 -26.39 -13.46
C GLU A 943 -26.12 -26.18 -14.96
N LYS A 944 -25.87 -24.98 -15.49
CA LYS A 944 -26.12 -24.63 -16.89
C LYS A 944 -24.85 -24.63 -17.74
N GLU A 945 -23.79 -23.99 -17.27
CA GLU A 945 -22.56 -23.73 -18.03
C GLU A 945 -21.42 -24.73 -17.72
N GLY A 946 -21.63 -25.59 -16.70
CA GLY A 946 -20.63 -26.52 -16.18
C GLY A 946 -19.80 -25.93 -15.04
N ALA A 947 -19.34 -26.80 -14.13
CA ALA A 947 -18.62 -26.38 -12.91
C ALA A 947 -17.32 -25.62 -13.20
N GLU A 948 -16.59 -25.99 -14.26
CA GLU A 948 -15.32 -25.38 -14.65
C GLU A 948 -15.46 -23.91 -15.09
N LYS A 949 -16.63 -23.53 -15.63
CA LYS A 949 -16.90 -22.17 -16.14
C LYS A 949 -17.66 -21.28 -15.16
N ALA A 950 -18.13 -21.84 -14.04
CA ALA A 950 -19.07 -21.15 -13.16
C ALA A 950 -18.46 -19.92 -12.47
N GLU A 951 -17.19 -19.98 -12.06
CA GLU A 951 -16.49 -18.84 -11.46
C GLU A 951 -16.19 -17.74 -12.50
N ASP A 952 -15.81 -18.12 -13.72
CA ASP A 952 -15.58 -17.17 -14.82
C ASP A 952 -16.87 -16.43 -15.21
N GLU A 953 -17.99 -17.16 -15.34
CA GLU A 953 -19.29 -16.57 -15.63
C GLU A 953 -19.82 -15.72 -14.46
N MET A 954 -19.53 -16.10 -13.21
CA MET A 954 -19.82 -15.28 -12.04
C MET A 954 -19.02 -13.98 -12.06
N ALA A 955 -17.74 -14.02 -12.45
CA ALA A 955 -16.89 -12.83 -12.59
C ALA A 955 -17.38 -11.90 -13.72
N LYS A 956 -17.87 -12.45 -14.83
CA LYS A 956 -18.45 -11.68 -15.95
C LYS A 956 -19.72 -10.90 -15.59
N LEU A 957 -20.38 -11.20 -14.47
CA LEU A 957 -21.55 -10.42 -14.04
C LEU A 957 -21.19 -8.97 -13.71
N GLY A 958 -19.93 -8.66 -13.34
CA GLY A 958 -19.41 -7.30 -13.18
C GLY A 958 -20.37 -6.35 -12.44
N GLU A 959 -20.66 -5.19 -13.03
CA GLU A 959 -21.59 -4.16 -12.52
C GLU A 959 -23.04 -4.65 -12.29
N ARG A 960 -23.43 -5.82 -12.84
CA ARG A 960 -24.77 -6.39 -12.66
C ARG A 960 -24.90 -7.19 -11.37
N PHE A 961 -23.83 -7.45 -10.63
CA PHE A 961 -23.87 -8.12 -9.33
C PHE A 961 -23.14 -7.28 -8.27
N LYS A 962 -23.88 -6.54 -7.45
CA LYS A 962 -23.33 -5.65 -6.41
C LYS A 962 -23.57 -6.21 -5.01
N GLN A 963 -22.64 -5.95 -4.09
CA GLN A 963 -22.76 -6.38 -2.69
C GLN A 963 -22.47 -5.22 -1.73
N ASP A 964 -23.30 -5.06 -0.71
CA ASP A 964 -23.14 -4.14 0.43
C ASP A 964 -23.11 -4.96 1.74
N VAL A 965 -21.90 -5.33 2.18
CA VAL A 965 -21.69 -6.36 3.22
C VAL A 965 -21.09 -5.74 4.47
N PHE A 966 -21.72 -5.98 5.61
CA PHE A 966 -21.26 -5.47 6.91
C PHE A 966 -20.80 -6.60 7.83
N THR A 967 -19.76 -6.33 8.62
CA THR A 967 -19.33 -7.19 9.74
C THR A 967 -20.04 -6.73 11.02
N SER A 968 -20.72 -7.66 11.71
CA SER A 968 -21.44 -7.41 12.97
C SER A 968 -20.55 -7.47 14.20
#